data_AF-A0A2G9NU91-F1
#
_entry.id   AF-A0A2G9NU91-F1
#
_cell.length_a   1.000
_cell.length_b   1.000
_cell.length_c   1.000
_cell.angle_alpha   90.00
_cell.angle_beta   90.00
_cell.angle_gamma   90.00
#
_symmetry.space_group_name_H-M   'P 1'
#
loop_
_entity.id
_entity.type
_entity.pdbx_description
1 polymer ?
#
loop_
_entity_poly.entity_id
_entity_poly.type
_entity_poly.pdbx_seq_one_letter_code
_entity_poly.pdbx_strand_id
1 'polypeptide(L)'
;MKKFQGSFLIANLLIAVFAFAFLFGSIGVVEGQAEAEAGGVLDFIEGKSDNLPSTLLDRAEAEAKNNEKWYKQIGTGEGRLKKSAGYAGAGFVVGQLVKEFMGDEPWGVALGNALQVGGFAAGTANLFAGEAGTFLGASPAIWGLGVGAVVFLLTYKKVSYETVFFTCQPWEAPIGGDDCEKCNDGIQPCSEYRCKSLGQACGIINAGTENEMCVWENRKDVNSPAIQPLESALTDGYIYVPFGARPPNWGTGIKPQGEDCIPPFTPIQFGIQTDKPAQCKIDFLIKEGGGQIEGAVPQRTIEPAGFDNMQYYFGESTLYDYNHTQVLSLPSPDTINRIGEINVNTTGGLEIKNDGNYNLYVRCRSANGYYNADPYSINFCVQSGPDLTPPIIEETSIRDGQPVNFEVDEIPLSVFTNEPANCRWARDNDLGFKDMENEMVCANNLQDVKDNLLYECRTTLTGIQDRGNNLFYFRCEDQPWEPVANRNQMQIGKPFTIVGTEPLNIREGSVVPETGAIKKGATSVVTVELGLETQNGYENGNANCLYSADNKTFIKFFETGTHLHRQNQDLTDGKYTYYYQCIDLGGNMAQTSTTFDVFIDKQAPRVVRVLNDGNRLKIITDEDAICRYSNDVKLQCNFDINDGDGTPLQYSQSDKKTEHLAVWNLENNYYIKCMDENGKQPNPTECSIVVRPVELAE
;
A
#
# COMPACT_ATOMS: atom_id res chain seq x y z
N MET A 1 -37.91 62.35 -0.71
CA MET A 1 -37.49 61.86 -2.06
C MET A 1 -36.05 61.33 -2.13
N LYS A 2 -35.37 60.97 -1.02
CA LYS A 2 -34.00 60.38 -1.07
C LYS A 2 -33.93 58.85 -0.79
N LYS A 3 -35.02 58.21 -0.34
CA LYS A 3 -35.05 56.76 -0.07
C LYS A 3 -35.36 55.88 -1.29
N PHE A 4 -35.86 56.46 -2.39
CA PHE A 4 -36.23 55.70 -3.60
C PHE A 4 -35.08 55.50 -4.61
N GLN A 5 -33.96 56.24 -4.50
CA GLN A 5 -32.81 56.07 -5.40
C GLN A 5 -31.86 54.95 -4.98
N GLY A 6 -31.75 54.64 -3.67
CA GLY A 6 -30.89 53.56 -3.18
C GLY A 6 -31.35 52.17 -3.61
N SER A 7 -32.67 51.92 -3.61
CA SER A 7 -33.24 50.63 -4.05
C SER A 7 -33.10 50.40 -5.56
N PHE A 8 -33.11 51.46 -6.37
CA PHE A 8 -32.93 51.37 -7.82
C PHE A 8 -31.46 51.08 -8.20
N LEU A 9 -30.50 51.66 -7.46
CA LEU A 9 -29.07 51.35 -7.62
C LEU A 9 -28.74 49.92 -7.19
N ILE A 10 -29.32 49.43 -6.09
CA ILE A 10 -29.09 48.06 -5.60
C ILE A 10 -29.73 47.03 -6.53
N ALA A 11 -30.94 47.28 -7.03
CA ALA A 11 -31.60 46.40 -8.00
C ALA A 11 -30.82 46.31 -9.33
N ASN A 12 -30.29 47.43 -9.82
CA ASN A 12 -29.49 47.44 -11.05
C ASN A 12 -28.08 46.84 -10.86
N LEU A 13 -27.47 46.98 -9.68
CA LEU A 13 -26.23 46.29 -9.32
C LEU A 13 -26.46 44.78 -9.26
N LEU A 14 -27.57 44.33 -8.67
CA LEU A 14 -27.96 42.92 -8.63
C LEU A 14 -28.22 42.36 -10.03
N ILE A 15 -28.88 43.10 -10.92
CA ILE A 15 -29.08 42.70 -12.32
C ILE A 15 -27.76 42.63 -13.09
N ALA A 16 -26.85 43.59 -12.87
CA ALA A 16 -25.52 43.56 -13.49
C ALA A 16 -24.66 42.39 -12.99
N VAL A 17 -24.72 42.08 -11.69
CA VAL A 17 -24.03 40.92 -11.10
C VAL A 17 -24.66 39.61 -11.55
N PHE A 18 -25.98 39.51 -11.65
CA PHE A 18 -26.66 38.33 -12.20
C PHE A 18 -26.35 38.13 -13.69
N ALA A 19 -26.33 39.21 -14.49
CA ALA A 19 -25.94 39.13 -15.90
C ALA A 19 -24.46 38.74 -16.07
N PHE A 20 -23.58 39.25 -15.21
CA PHE A 20 -22.17 38.88 -15.19
C PHE A 20 -21.97 37.42 -14.78
N ALA A 21 -22.67 36.95 -13.74
CA ALA A 21 -22.62 35.57 -13.27
C ALA A 21 -23.24 34.57 -14.27
N PHE A 22 -24.31 34.95 -14.96
CA PHE A 22 -24.94 34.12 -16.00
C PHE A 22 -24.06 34.01 -17.25
N LEU A 23 -23.39 35.09 -17.65
CA LEU A 23 -22.42 35.10 -18.75
C LEU A 23 -21.14 34.33 -18.39
N PHE A 24 -20.59 34.46 -17.17
CA PHE A 24 -19.42 33.68 -16.75
C PHE A 24 -19.74 32.19 -16.55
N GLY A 25 -20.91 31.87 -16.00
CA GLY A 25 -21.32 30.48 -15.74
C GLY A 25 -21.59 29.64 -17.00
N SER A 26 -21.66 30.28 -18.17
CA SER A 26 -21.86 29.62 -19.47
C SER A 26 -20.58 29.52 -20.32
N ILE A 27 -19.45 30.06 -19.84
CA ILE A 27 -18.18 30.02 -20.55
C ILE A 27 -17.33 28.88 -19.97
N GLY A 28 -17.23 27.77 -20.72
CA GLY A 28 -16.31 26.69 -20.40
C GLY A 28 -14.85 27.11 -20.57
N VAL A 29 -13.95 26.50 -19.80
CA VAL A 29 -12.49 26.62 -20.00
C VAL A 29 -12.13 25.93 -21.32
N VAL A 30 -11.28 26.56 -22.14
CA VAL A 30 -10.88 26.03 -23.45
C VAL A 30 -9.37 25.80 -23.45
N GLU A 31 -8.94 24.59 -23.81
CA GLU A 31 -7.55 24.14 -23.76
C GLU A 31 -6.93 24.15 -25.16
N GLY A 32 -5.85 24.91 -25.37
CA GLY A 32 -5.23 25.08 -26.69
C GLY A 32 -3.80 24.56 -26.79
N GLN A 33 -3.47 23.92 -27.90
CA GLN A 33 -2.11 23.52 -28.28
C GLN A 33 -1.28 24.74 -28.70
N ALA A 34 0.04 24.65 -28.57
CA ALA A 34 0.96 25.73 -28.89
C ALA A 34 1.67 25.46 -30.22
N GLU A 35 1.15 25.98 -31.32
CA GLU A 35 1.95 26.18 -32.54
C GLU A 35 1.73 27.57 -33.15
N ALA A 36 2.68 27.91 -34.01
CA ALA A 36 3.17 29.25 -34.31
C ALA A 36 2.25 30.10 -35.23
N GLU A 37 2.62 31.39 -35.29
CA GLU A 37 2.20 32.42 -36.27
C GLU A 37 0.97 33.29 -35.93
N ALA A 38 1.10 34.14 -34.90
CA ALA A 38 0.21 35.29 -34.70
C ALA A 38 0.66 36.54 -35.50
N GLY A 39 0.87 36.39 -36.81
CA GLY A 39 1.30 37.50 -37.69
C GLY A 39 0.16 38.37 -38.23
N GLY A 40 -1.05 37.82 -38.41
CA GLY A 40 -2.12 38.50 -39.17
C GLY A 40 -3.12 39.34 -38.38
N VAL A 41 -3.24 39.16 -37.06
CA VAL A 41 -4.35 39.74 -36.27
C VAL A 41 -4.06 41.18 -35.81
N LEU A 42 -2.79 41.55 -35.63
CA LEU A 42 -2.39 42.93 -35.31
C LEU A 42 -2.76 43.90 -36.44
N ASP A 43 -2.70 43.48 -37.71
CA ASP A 43 -3.06 44.32 -38.86
C ASP A 43 -4.57 44.61 -38.94
N PHE A 44 -5.44 43.72 -38.43
CA PHE A 44 -6.89 43.94 -38.35
C PHE A 44 -7.28 44.95 -37.25
N ILE A 45 -6.60 44.90 -36.10
CA ILE A 45 -6.82 45.81 -34.97
C ILE A 45 -6.28 47.23 -35.29
N GLU A 46 -5.25 47.33 -36.13
CA GLU A 46 -4.69 48.61 -36.61
C GLU A 46 -5.50 49.27 -37.74
N GLY A 47 -6.60 48.66 -38.21
CA GLY A 47 -7.50 49.28 -39.18
C GLY A 47 -6.97 49.37 -40.61
N LYS A 48 -6.04 48.49 -41.02
CA LYS A 48 -5.60 48.39 -42.42
C LYS A 48 -6.61 47.56 -43.22
N SER A 49 -7.56 48.23 -43.88
CA SER A 49 -8.70 47.60 -44.60
C SER A 49 -8.33 46.86 -45.89
N ASP A 50 -7.09 47.00 -46.37
CA ASP A 50 -6.77 46.72 -47.78
C ASP A 50 -6.53 45.23 -48.07
N ASN A 51 -6.53 44.37 -47.05
CA ASN A 51 -6.29 42.92 -47.17
C ASN A 51 -7.49 42.04 -46.74
N LEU A 52 -8.68 42.61 -46.53
CA LEU A 52 -9.87 41.85 -46.14
C LEU A 52 -10.68 41.37 -47.36
N PRO A 53 -11.19 40.12 -47.37
CA PRO A 53 -12.08 39.64 -48.43
C PRO A 53 -13.32 40.53 -48.56
N SER A 54 -13.67 40.96 -49.78
CA SER A 54 -14.80 41.87 -50.05
C SER A 54 -16.14 41.36 -49.50
N THR A 55 -16.33 40.05 -49.46
CA THR A 55 -17.52 39.37 -48.92
C THR A 55 -17.71 39.57 -47.41
N LEU A 56 -16.63 39.81 -46.66
CA LEU A 56 -16.68 40.11 -45.22
C LEU A 56 -17.02 41.58 -44.96
N LEU A 57 -16.48 42.51 -45.76
CA LEU A 57 -16.87 43.93 -45.72
C LEU A 57 -18.35 44.11 -46.04
N ASP A 58 -18.83 43.44 -47.10
CA ASP A 58 -20.22 43.50 -47.53
C ASP A 58 -21.19 42.91 -46.48
N ARG A 59 -20.77 41.89 -45.74
CA ARG A 59 -21.56 41.27 -44.66
C ARG A 59 -21.51 42.04 -43.34
N ALA A 60 -20.35 42.59 -42.96
CA ALA A 60 -20.24 43.50 -41.83
C ALA A 60 -21.09 44.77 -42.05
N GLU A 61 -21.14 45.29 -43.28
CA GLU A 61 -22.05 46.37 -43.66
C GLU A 61 -23.53 45.92 -43.62
N ALA A 62 -23.85 44.68 -43.98
CA ALA A 62 -25.20 44.13 -43.91
C ALA A 62 -25.70 43.97 -42.46
N GLU A 63 -24.87 43.50 -41.55
CA GLU A 63 -25.20 43.41 -40.11
C GLU A 63 -25.27 44.78 -39.44
N ALA A 64 -24.39 45.72 -39.80
CA ALA A 64 -24.46 47.11 -39.35
C ALA A 64 -25.78 47.79 -39.78
N LYS A 65 -26.23 47.55 -41.01
CA LYS A 65 -27.53 48.04 -41.53
C LYS A 65 -28.74 47.37 -40.85
N ASN A 66 -28.65 46.09 -40.52
CA ASN A 66 -29.71 45.39 -39.80
C ASN A 66 -29.84 45.88 -38.35
N ASN A 67 -28.71 46.20 -37.72
CA ASN A 67 -28.68 46.85 -36.40
C ASN A 67 -29.16 48.31 -36.44
N GLU A 68 -29.00 49.05 -37.53
CA GLU A 68 -29.58 50.41 -37.68
C GLU A 68 -31.12 50.39 -37.55
N LYS A 69 -31.79 49.30 -37.96
CA LYS A 69 -33.23 49.08 -37.74
C LYS A 69 -33.56 48.80 -36.27
N TRP A 70 -32.72 48.01 -35.58
CA TRP A 70 -32.85 47.74 -34.14
C TRP A 70 -32.62 49.02 -33.31
N TYR A 71 -31.62 49.84 -33.66
CA TYR A 71 -31.36 51.17 -33.07
C TYR A 71 -32.49 52.18 -33.30
N LYS A 72 -33.24 52.07 -34.40
CA LYS A 72 -34.42 52.90 -34.68
C LYS A 72 -35.68 52.45 -33.93
N GLN A 73 -35.80 51.16 -33.60
CA GLN A 73 -36.93 50.62 -32.80
C GLN A 73 -36.80 50.93 -31.30
N ILE A 74 -35.59 51.17 -30.79
CA ILE A 74 -35.35 51.67 -29.42
C ILE A 74 -35.43 53.21 -29.42
N GLY A 75 -36.59 53.75 -29.79
CA GLY A 75 -36.87 55.18 -29.77
C GLY A 75 -37.33 55.66 -28.39
N THR A 76 -36.59 56.62 -27.80
CA THR A 76 -36.89 57.58 -26.70
C THR A 76 -35.89 57.67 -25.51
N GLY A 77 -34.68 57.10 -25.61
CA GLY A 77 -33.61 57.32 -24.62
C GLY A 77 -32.56 58.35 -25.08
N GLU A 78 -32.27 59.39 -24.27
CA GLU A 78 -31.21 60.37 -24.52
C GLU A 78 -29.81 59.73 -24.58
N GLY A 79 -29.00 60.22 -25.52
CA GLY A 79 -27.54 60.11 -25.76
C GLY A 79 -26.73 58.89 -25.27
N ARG A 80 -26.86 58.48 -24.01
CA ARG A 80 -25.99 57.52 -23.32
C ARG A 80 -26.45 56.08 -23.50
N LEU A 81 -27.76 55.84 -23.47
CA LEU A 81 -28.38 54.53 -23.71
C LEU A 81 -28.12 54.01 -25.14
N LYS A 82 -28.06 54.92 -26.12
CA LYS A 82 -27.69 54.59 -27.50
C LYS A 82 -26.22 54.21 -27.64
N LYS A 83 -25.32 54.94 -26.97
CA LYS A 83 -23.87 54.65 -26.99
C LYS A 83 -23.53 53.37 -26.22
N SER A 84 -24.22 53.06 -25.12
CA SER A 84 -24.02 51.80 -24.39
C SER A 84 -24.47 50.58 -25.19
N ALA A 85 -25.63 50.66 -25.86
CA ALA A 85 -26.07 49.63 -26.80
C ALA A 85 -25.08 49.49 -27.97
N GLY A 86 -24.51 50.61 -28.43
CA GLY A 86 -23.37 50.69 -29.36
C GLY A 86 -22.22 49.75 -29.01
N TYR A 87 -21.64 49.91 -27.82
CA TYR A 87 -20.49 49.12 -27.38
C TYR A 87 -20.81 47.64 -27.17
N ALA A 88 -21.97 47.33 -26.59
CA ALA A 88 -22.40 45.95 -26.39
C ALA A 88 -22.66 45.22 -27.72
N GLY A 89 -23.35 45.88 -28.66
CA GLY A 89 -23.61 45.34 -29.99
C GLY A 89 -22.32 45.15 -30.81
N ALA A 90 -21.41 46.12 -30.76
CA ALA A 90 -20.13 46.02 -31.47
C ALA A 90 -19.26 44.86 -30.96
N GLY A 91 -19.11 44.71 -29.62
CA GLY A 91 -18.34 43.60 -29.06
C GLY A 91 -18.97 42.23 -29.31
N PHE A 92 -20.31 42.15 -29.35
CA PHE A 92 -21.00 40.91 -29.70
C PHE A 92 -20.72 40.48 -31.15
N VAL A 93 -20.85 41.41 -32.10
CA VAL A 93 -20.62 41.16 -33.53
C VAL A 93 -19.16 40.82 -33.79
N VAL A 94 -18.22 41.62 -33.30
CA VAL A 94 -16.78 41.37 -33.49
C VAL A 94 -16.39 40.04 -32.85
N GLY A 95 -16.89 39.72 -31.66
CA GLY A 95 -16.61 38.44 -31.01
C GLY A 95 -17.23 37.23 -31.73
N GLN A 96 -18.38 37.36 -32.39
CA GLN A 96 -18.94 36.31 -33.25
C GLN A 96 -18.09 36.10 -34.52
N LEU A 97 -17.70 37.19 -35.19
CA LEU A 97 -16.85 37.13 -36.37
C LEU A 97 -15.49 36.50 -36.07
N VAL A 98 -14.91 36.80 -34.90
CA VAL A 98 -13.66 36.17 -34.44
C VAL A 98 -13.85 34.67 -34.21
N LYS A 99 -14.95 34.22 -33.61
CA LYS A 99 -15.24 32.77 -33.47
C LYS A 99 -15.43 32.08 -34.81
N GLU A 100 -16.22 32.67 -35.72
CA GLU A 100 -16.47 32.08 -37.04
C GLU A 100 -15.21 32.05 -37.92
N PHE A 101 -14.39 33.09 -37.88
CA PHE A 101 -13.15 33.15 -38.68
C PHE A 101 -12.12 32.11 -38.22
N MET A 102 -12.10 31.83 -36.93
CA MET A 102 -11.06 31.00 -36.33
C MET A 102 -11.46 29.54 -36.16
N GLY A 103 -12.72 29.21 -36.42
CA GLY A 103 -13.26 27.86 -36.23
C GLY A 103 -13.27 27.43 -34.76
N ASP A 104 -13.26 26.12 -34.52
CA ASP A 104 -13.26 25.53 -33.17
C ASP A 104 -11.91 25.65 -32.45
N GLU A 105 -10.98 26.46 -32.96
CA GLU A 105 -9.67 26.67 -32.36
C GLU A 105 -9.80 27.25 -30.94
N PRO A 106 -9.22 26.60 -29.92
CA PRO A 106 -9.42 26.94 -28.50
C PRO A 106 -9.16 28.41 -28.15
N TRP A 107 -8.13 29.00 -28.76
CA TRP A 107 -7.77 30.40 -28.54
C TRP A 107 -8.73 31.38 -29.24
N GLY A 108 -9.33 31.01 -30.36
CA GLY A 108 -10.34 31.81 -31.07
C GLY A 108 -11.68 31.85 -30.35
N VAL A 109 -12.08 30.72 -29.78
CA VAL A 109 -13.25 30.65 -28.90
C VAL A 109 -13.06 31.51 -27.65
N ALA A 110 -11.89 31.43 -27.00
CA ALA A 110 -11.55 32.22 -25.82
C ALA A 110 -11.46 33.72 -26.12
N LEU A 111 -10.81 34.12 -27.22
CA LEU A 111 -10.69 35.51 -27.65
C LEU A 111 -12.04 36.09 -28.07
N GLY A 112 -12.87 35.32 -28.78
CA GLY A 112 -14.21 35.71 -29.14
C GLY A 112 -15.12 35.91 -27.92
N ASN A 113 -15.05 35.02 -26.93
CA ASN A 113 -15.74 35.19 -25.64
C ASN A 113 -15.29 36.46 -24.91
N ALA A 114 -13.98 36.71 -24.86
CA ALA A 114 -13.41 37.90 -24.22
C ALA A 114 -13.88 39.20 -24.88
N LEU A 115 -13.99 39.25 -26.21
CA LEU A 115 -14.49 40.40 -26.96
C LEU A 115 -15.98 40.65 -26.74
N GLN A 116 -16.79 39.58 -26.65
CA GLN A 116 -18.22 39.68 -26.33
C GLN A 116 -18.42 40.26 -24.92
N VAL A 117 -17.78 39.69 -23.91
CA VAL A 117 -17.90 40.14 -22.51
C VAL A 117 -17.30 41.54 -22.32
N GLY A 118 -16.18 41.84 -22.99
CA GLY A 118 -15.55 43.17 -22.99
C GLY A 118 -16.45 44.26 -23.59
N GLY A 119 -17.17 43.97 -24.68
CA GLY A 119 -18.15 44.88 -25.27
C GLY A 119 -19.34 45.16 -24.36
N PHE A 120 -19.88 44.12 -23.72
CA PHE A 120 -20.93 44.28 -22.72
C PHE A 120 -20.46 45.10 -21.51
N ALA A 121 -19.25 44.86 -21.02
CA ALA A 121 -18.65 45.62 -19.92
C ALA A 121 -18.41 47.10 -20.28
N ALA A 122 -17.98 47.39 -21.51
CA ALA A 122 -17.86 48.77 -22.01
C ALA A 122 -19.25 49.45 -22.14
N GLY A 123 -20.25 48.70 -22.58
CA GLY A 123 -21.64 49.16 -22.66
C GLY A 123 -22.21 49.52 -21.29
N THR A 124 -22.06 48.65 -20.29
CA THR A 124 -22.52 48.90 -18.92
C THR A 124 -21.73 50.04 -18.27
N ALA A 125 -20.41 50.11 -18.43
CA ALA A 125 -19.60 51.22 -17.90
C ALA A 125 -20.08 52.59 -18.43
N ASN A 126 -20.47 52.66 -19.71
CA ASN A 126 -20.96 53.90 -20.33
C ASN A 126 -22.35 54.35 -19.81
N LEU A 127 -23.21 53.39 -19.42
CA LEU A 127 -24.50 53.68 -18.76
C LEU A 127 -24.29 54.39 -17.41
N PHE A 128 -23.29 53.97 -16.63
CA PHE A 128 -23.07 54.47 -15.26
C PHE A 128 -22.10 55.68 -15.16
N ALA A 129 -21.39 56.02 -16.23
CA ALA A 129 -20.36 57.08 -16.29
C ALA A 129 -20.79 58.54 -15.96
N GLY A 130 -22.01 58.81 -15.48
CA GLY A 130 -22.45 60.18 -15.19
C GLY A 130 -23.25 60.36 -13.91
N GLU A 131 -23.47 59.28 -13.14
CA GLU A 131 -23.73 59.41 -11.70
C GLU A 131 -22.58 58.82 -10.85
N ALA A 132 -21.69 58.01 -11.45
CA ALA A 132 -20.48 57.46 -10.82
C ALA A 132 -19.18 57.81 -11.58
N GLY A 133 -19.20 58.85 -12.43
CA GLY A 133 -18.15 59.20 -13.40
C GLY A 133 -16.80 59.67 -12.85
N THR A 134 -16.53 59.53 -11.55
CA THR A 134 -15.27 60.00 -10.93
C THR A 134 -14.62 59.01 -9.96
N PHE A 135 -15.06 57.75 -9.87
CA PHE A 135 -14.42 56.85 -8.90
C PHE A 135 -13.07 56.26 -9.38
N LEU A 136 -12.82 56.10 -10.69
CA LEU A 136 -11.54 55.53 -11.19
C LEU A 136 -10.98 56.12 -12.50
N GLY A 137 -11.53 57.22 -13.02
CA GLY A 137 -10.93 58.01 -14.13
C GLY A 137 -10.74 57.32 -15.49
N ALA A 138 -11.07 56.04 -15.63
CA ALA A 138 -10.85 55.28 -16.85
C ALA A 138 -12.05 55.37 -17.83
N SER A 139 -11.76 55.50 -19.13
CA SER A 139 -12.78 55.52 -20.16
C SER A 139 -13.52 54.16 -20.24
N PRO A 140 -14.79 54.11 -20.72
CA PRO A 140 -15.53 52.87 -20.87
C PRO A 140 -14.80 51.79 -21.70
N ALA A 141 -13.94 52.21 -22.63
CA ALA A 141 -13.11 51.31 -23.43
C ALA A 141 -12.03 50.59 -22.59
N ILE A 142 -11.45 51.25 -21.58
CA ILE A 142 -10.44 50.66 -20.70
C ILE A 142 -11.08 49.59 -19.81
N TRP A 143 -12.30 49.82 -19.33
CA TRP A 143 -13.06 48.81 -18.59
C TRP A 143 -13.40 47.58 -19.46
N GLY A 144 -13.80 47.80 -20.70
CA GLY A 144 -14.02 46.70 -21.66
C GLY A 144 -12.76 45.87 -21.92
N LEU A 145 -11.61 46.53 -22.10
CA LEU A 145 -10.32 45.86 -22.29
C LEU A 145 -9.87 45.09 -21.03
N GLY A 146 -10.01 45.69 -19.85
CA GLY A 146 -9.63 45.05 -18.59
C GLY A 146 -10.43 43.79 -18.30
N VAL A 147 -11.76 43.84 -18.47
CA VAL A 147 -12.62 42.67 -18.27
C VAL A 147 -12.37 41.60 -19.34
N GLY A 148 -12.21 41.99 -20.61
CA GLY A 148 -11.87 41.07 -21.69
C GLY A 148 -10.55 40.33 -21.44
N ALA A 149 -9.51 41.04 -20.98
CA ALA A 149 -8.21 40.43 -20.66
C ALA A 149 -8.30 39.42 -19.51
N VAL A 150 -9.06 39.73 -18.46
CA VAL A 150 -9.27 38.82 -17.32
C VAL A 150 -10.02 37.56 -17.75
N VAL A 151 -11.07 37.69 -18.55
CA VAL A 151 -11.81 36.55 -19.11
C VAL A 151 -10.87 35.67 -19.92
N PHE A 152 -10.09 36.26 -20.83
CA PHE A 152 -9.13 35.53 -21.65
C PHE A 152 -8.12 34.75 -20.80
N LEU A 153 -7.51 35.38 -19.79
CA LEU A 153 -6.56 34.75 -18.87
C LEU A 153 -7.17 33.61 -18.04
N LEU A 154 -8.44 33.73 -17.65
CA LEU A 154 -9.13 32.69 -16.87
C LEU A 154 -9.58 31.52 -17.75
N THR A 155 -9.91 31.77 -19.02
CA THR A 155 -10.48 30.75 -19.92
C THR A 155 -9.44 30.02 -20.77
N TYR A 156 -8.25 30.60 -21.00
CA TYR A 156 -7.20 29.99 -21.80
C TYR A 156 -6.10 29.39 -20.92
N LYS A 157 -5.97 28.06 -20.91
CA LYS A 157 -4.86 27.34 -20.28
C LYS A 157 -4.02 26.63 -21.33
N LYS A 158 -2.69 26.76 -21.20
CA LYS A 158 -1.71 26.09 -22.07
C LYS A 158 -1.38 24.73 -21.46
N VAL A 159 -1.74 23.64 -22.15
CA VAL A 159 -1.47 22.26 -21.72
C VAL A 159 -0.48 21.62 -22.70
N SER A 160 0.56 20.97 -22.18
CA SER A 160 1.56 20.23 -22.95
C SER A 160 1.26 18.74 -22.83
N TYR A 161 1.05 18.06 -23.96
CA TYR A 161 0.92 16.61 -24.00
C TYR A 161 2.23 16.02 -24.51
N GLU A 162 2.89 15.20 -23.71
CA GLU A 162 3.96 14.33 -24.21
C GLU A 162 3.35 13.00 -24.65
N THR A 163 3.36 12.77 -25.96
CA THR A 163 2.93 11.48 -26.52
C THR A 163 4.06 10.47 -26.30
N VAL A 164 3.95 9.66 -25.25
CA VAL A 164 4.84 8.51 -25.04
C VAL A 164 4.35 7.36 -25.93
N PHE A 165 5.06 7.09 -27.01
CA PHE A 165 4.78 5.93 -27.86
C PHE A 165 5.41 4.68 -27.26
N PHE A 166 4.58 3.73 -26.81
CA PHE A 166 5.04 2.39 -26.44
C PHE A 166 5.04 1.51 -27.68
N THR A 167 6.20 1.33 -28.30
CA THR A 167 6.39 0.25 -29.28
C THR A 167 6.78 -1.02 -28.54
N CYS A 168 6.00 -2.10 -28.67
CA CYS A 168 6.38 -3.42 -28.19
C CYS A 168 7.56 -3.97 -29.01
N GLN A 169 8.76 -3.46 -28.73
CA GLN A 169 10.03 -4.05 -29.14
C GLN A 169 10.36 -5.21 -28.19
N PRO A 170 11.24 -6.15 -28.58
CA PRO A 170 11.86 -7.05 -27.61
C PRO A 170 12.42 -6.22 -26.46
N TRP A 171 11.98 -6.50 -25.24
CA TRP A 171 12.45 -5.76 -24.07
C TRP A 171 13.94 -6.04 -23.89
N GLU A 172 14.74 -4.98 -23.84
CA GLU A 172 16.15 -5.01 -23.50
C GLU A 172 16.39 -3.93 -22.44
N ALA A 173 16.89 -4.35 -21.28
CA ALA A 173 17.21 -3.41 -20.22
C ALA A 173 18.36 -2.48 -20.65
N PRO A 174 18.37 -1.21 -20.22
CA PRO A 174 19.49 -0.31 -20.44
C PRO A 174 20.82 -0.95 -20.00
N ILE A 175 21.90 -0.70 -20.74
CA ILE A 175 23.22 -1.21 -20.35
C ILE A 175 23.69 -0.45 -19.10
N GLY A 176 24.09 -1.17 -18.05
CA GLY A 176 24.59 -0.60 -16.80
C GLY A 176 23.59 -0.77 -15.64
N GLY A 177 23.75 0.07 -14.61
CA GLY A 177 22.90 0.06 -13.41
C GLY A 177 22.88 1.38 -12.65
N ASP A 178 23.14 2.50 -13.32
CA ASP A 178 23.21 3.82 -12.67
C ASP A 178 21.86 4.25 -12.05
N ASP A 179 20.76 3.67 -12.52
CA ASP A 179 19.39 4.04 -12.16
C ASP A 179 18.67 3.00 -11.29
N CYS A 180 19.34 1.93 -10.85
CA CYS A 180 18.69 0.83 -10.12
C CYS A 180 17.91 1.32 -8.88
N GLU A 181 18.48 2.28 -8.16
CA GLU A 181 17.93 2.76 -6.89
C GLU A 181 16.67 3.60 -7.05
N LYS A 182 16.40 4.14 -8.25
CA LYS A 182 15.11 4.81 -8.54
C LYS A 182 13.92 3.88 -8.34
N CYS A 183 14.14 2.56 -8.35
CA CYS A 183 13.08 1.60 -8.05
C CYS A 183 12.61 1.63 -6.60
N ASN A 184 13.51 2.00 -5.68
CA ASN A 184 13.28 2.02 -4.25
C ASN A 184 12.45 3.24 -3.83
N ASP A 185 12.38 4.25 -4.70
CA ASP A 185 11.58 5.45 -4.51
C ASP A 185 10.14 5.23 -5.02
N GLY A 186 9.17 5.07 -4.11
CA GLY A 186 7.75 5.07 -4.47
C GLY A 186 6.83 4.29 -3.53
N ILE A 187 5.52 4.37 -3.80
CA ILE A 187 4.46 3.69 -3.01
C ILE A 187 4.41 2.18 -3.33
N GLN A 188 4.91 1.78 -4.51
CA GLN A 188 4.88 0.40 -4.96
C GLN A 188 6.21 -0.28 -4.69
N PRO A 189 6.24 -1.49 -4.10
CA PRO A 189 7.47 -2.23 -3.83
C PRO A 189 8.24 -2.49 -5.13
N CYS A 190 9.57 -2.48 -5.03
CA CYS A 190 10.43 -2.73 -6.17
C CYS A 190 10.48 -4.22 -6.49
N SER A 191 9.67 -4.67 -7.46
CA SER A 191 9.74 -6.06 -7.93
C SER A 191 11.02 -6.33 -8.71
N GLU A 192 11.43 -7.60 -8.79
CA GLU A 192 12.57 -8.03 -9.61
C GLU A 192 12.45 -7.55 -11.07
N TYR A 193 11.25 -7.58 -11.63
CA TYR A 193 10.98 -7.08 -12.98
C TYR A 193 11.23 -5.57 -13.11
N ARG A 194 10.73 -4.76 -12.16
CA ARG A 194 10.96 -3.31 -12.17
C ARG A 194 12.45 -3.00 -11.99
N CYS A 195 13.11 -3.69 -11.07
CA CYS A 195 14.55 -3.53 -10.86
C CYS A 195 15.35 -3.82 -12.12
N LYS A 196 15.13 -4.99 -12.74
CA LYS A 196 15.82 -5.38 -13.97
C LYS A 196 15.47 -4.51 -15.18
N SER A 197 14.34 -3.81 -15.16
CA SER A 197 13.97 -2.84 -16.20
C SER A 197 14.80 -1.56 -16.20
N LEU A 198 15.43 -1.22 -15.07
CA LEU A 198 16.26 -0.02 -14.94
C LEU A 198 17.70 -0.23 -15.43
N GLY A 199 18.16 -1.47 -15.52
CA GLY A 199 19.48 -1.76 -16.05
C GLY A 199 19.85 -3.24 -16.02
N GLN A 200 20.68 -3.68 -16.97
CA GLN A 200 21.19 -5.06 -17.07
C GLN A 200 22.02 -5.49 -15.84
N ALA A 201 22.58 -4.54 -15.10
CA ALA A 201 23.35 -4.78 -13.88
C ALA A 201 22.55 -4.48 -12.59
N CYS A 202 21.23 -4.26 -12.69
CA CYS A 202 20.37 -4.09 -11.52
C CYS A 202 19.95 -5.44 -10.95
N GLY A 203 20.06 -5.57 -9.62
CA GLY A 203 19.65 -6.75 -8.87
C GLY A 203 18.94 -6.38 -7.57
N ILE A 204 18.11 -7.30 -7.08
CA ILE A 204 17.43 -7.16 -5.78
C ILE A 204 18.32 -7.77 -4.70
N ILE A 205 18.63 -6.98 -3.67
CA ILE A 205 19.20 -7.44 -2.41
C ILE A 205 18.11 -7.59 -1.35
N ASN A 206 18.40 -8.36 -0.30
CA ASN A 206 17.46 -8.71 0.77
C ASN A 206 16.18 -9.42 0.25
N ALA A 207 16.28 -10.15 -0.86
CA ALA A 207 15.17 -10.88 -1.47
C ALA A 207 14.49 -11.83 -0.47
N GLY A 208 13.15 -11.81 -0.44
CA GLY A 208 12.33 -12.57 0.49
C GLY A 208 12.12 -11.91 1.86
N THR A 209 12.57 -10.67 2.05
CA THR A 209 12.33 -9.88 3.27
C THR A 209 11.39 -8.71 2.97
N GLU A 210 10.93 -8.00 4.00
CA GLU A 210 10.12 -6.79 3.81
C GLU A 210 10.94 -5.60 3.27
N ASN A 211 12.28 -5.68 3.31
CA ASN A 211 13.22 -4.63 2.93
C ASN A 211 13.99 -4.96 1.64
N GLU A 212 13.28 -5.48 0.63
CA GLU A 212 13.86 -5.69 -0.70
C GLU A 212 14.27 -4.36 -1.34
N MET A 213 15.52 -4.28 -1.81
CA MET A 213 16.05 -3.09 -2.47
C MET A 213 16.68 -3.44 -3.81
N CYS A 214 16.43 -2.62 -4.82
CA CYS A 214 17.11 -2.68 -6.10
C CYS A 214 18.37 -1.83 -6.08
N VAL A 215 19.49 -2.47 -6.40
CA VAL A 215 20.80 -1.85 -6.33
C VAL A 215 21.63 -2.23 -7.55
N TRP A 216 22.68 -1.47 -7.80
CA TRP A 216 23.62 -1.76 -8.87
C TRP A 216 24.58 -2.88 -8.46
N GLU A 217 24.37 -4.09 -8.98
CA GLU A 217 25.25 -5.24 -8.78
C GLU A 217 26.47 -5.17 -9.70
N ASN A 218 27.37 -4.23 -9.41
CA ASN A 218 28.61 -4.09 -10.16
C ASN A 218 29.61 -5.18 -9.77
N ARG A 219 29.70 -6.27 -10.55
CA ARG A 219 30.68 -7.36 -10.34
C ARG A 219 32.15 -6.92 -10.37
N LYS A 220 32.46 -5.71 -10.85
CA LYS A 220 33.82 -5.14 -10.87
C LYS A 220 34.08 -4.22 -9.67
N ASP A 221 33.09 -3.96 -8.82
CA ASP A 221 33.29 -3.22 -7.59
C ASP A 221 34.02 -4.10 -6.56
N VAL A 222 35.30 -3.77 -6.37
CA VAL A 222 36.21 -4.43 -5.43
C VAL A 222 36.46 -3.60 -4.17
N ASN A 223 35.75 -2.48 -4.01
CA ASN A 223 35.95 -1.57 -2.89
C ASN A 223 35.02 -1.94 -1.74
N SER A 224 35.57 -2.00 -0.52
CA SER A 224 34.78 -2.10 0.70
C SER A 224 33.87 -0.87 0.89
N PRO A 225 32.74 -1.00 1.60
CA PRO A 225 31.89 0.14 1.94
C PRO A 225 32.65 1.22 2.72
N ALA A 226 32.50 2.48 2.35
CA ALA A 226 33.03 3.61 3.12
C ALA A 226 32.06 3.92 4.28
N ILE A 227 32.58 4.04 5.50
CA ILE A 227 31.79 4.22 6.73
C ILE A 227 31.90 5.66 7.22
N GLN A 228 30.76 6.26 7.60
CA GLN A 228 30.65 7.58 8.23
C GLN A 228 29.64 7.54 9.40
N PRO A 229 29.71 8.45 10.38
CA PRO A 229 28.73 8.50 11.47
C PRO A 229 27.35 8.95 10.96
N LEU A 230 26.28 8.32 11.46
CA LEU A 230 24.90 8.68 11.12
C LEU A 230 24.32 9.61 12.18
N GLU A 231 24.44 10.92 11.96
CA GLU A 231 23.98 11.97 12.89
C GLU A 231 22.49 11.82 13.28
N SER A 232 21.63 11.42 12.33
CA SER A 232 20.19 11.26 12.58
C SER A 232 19.83 10.10 13.51
N ALA A 233 20.75 9.18 13.77
CA ALA A 233 20.53 8.05 14.66
C ALA A 233 21.05 8.30 16.08
N LEU A 234 21.82 9.36 16.31
CA LEU A 234 22.44 9.65 17.60
C LEU A 234 21.39 10.18 18.59
N THR A 235 21.41 9.67 19.82
CA THR A 235 20.55 10.17 20.91
C THR A 235 20.69 11.69 21.10
N ASP A 236 19.56 12.37 21.28
CA ASP A 236 19.53 13.81 21.55
C ASP A 236 20.42 14.19 22.75
N GLY A 237 21.19 15.26 22.60
CA GLY A 237 22.13 15.72 23.63
C GLY A 237 23.51 15.07 23.56
N TYR A 238 23.79 14.24 22.55
CA TYR A 238 25.12 13.69 22.26
C TYR A 238 25.66 14.24 20.93
N ILE A 239 26.97 14.16 20.74
CA ILE A 239 27.65 14.56 19.50
C ILE A 239 28.69 13.54 19.07
N TYR A 240 28.85 13.40 17.74
CA TYR A 240 29.99 12.73 17.15
C TYR A 240 31.22 13.65 17.10
N VAL A 241 32.38 13.09 17.43
CA VAL A 241 33.67 13.76 17.37
C VAL A 241 34.55 13.02 16.36
N PRO A 242 34.73 13.52 15.13
CA PRO A 242 35.47 12.79 14.11
C PRO A 242 36.93 12.60 14.53
N PHE A 243 37.44 11.39 14.33
CA PHE A 243 38.87 11.12 14.43
C PHE A 243 39.56 11.39 13.08
N GLY A 244 40.89 11.45 13.09
CA GLY A 244 41.70 11.78 11.91
C GLY A 244 41.64 10.73 10.78
N ALA A 245 42.37 10.96 9.69
CA ALA A 245 42.46 9.97 8.61
C ALA A 245 43.47 8.84 8.96
N ARG A 246 43.00 7.58 8.86
CA ARG A 246 43.69 6.27 9.02
C ARG A 246 43.96 5.75 10.45
N PRO A 247 44.02 4.40 10.64
CA PRO A 247 44.28 3.78 11.94
C PRO A 247 45.57 4.28 12.61
N PRO A 248 45.57 4.43 13.96
CA PRO A 248 44.49 4.04 14.87
C PRO A 248 43.35 5.06 14.97
N ASN A 249 43.39 6.14 14.18
CA ASN A 249 42.49 7.29 14.32
C ASN A 249 41.34 7.29 13.30
N TRP A 250 41.05 6.20 12.57
CA TRP A 250 39.91 6.20 11.65
C TRP A 250 38.64 5.80 12.39
N GLY A 251 37.72 6.75 12.57
CA GLY A 251 36.57 6.53 13.41
C GLY A 251 35.89 7.80 13.92
N THR A 252 35.06 7.63 14.94
CA THR A 252 34.43 8.74 15.65
C THR A 252 34.41 8.49 17.16
N GLY A 253 34.46 9.58 17.92
CA GLY A 253 34.10 9.61 19.33
C GLY A 253 32.60 9.87 19.51
N ILE A 254 32.01 9.39 20.59
CA ILE A 254 30.68 9.80 21.08
C ILE A 254 30.86 10.45 22.45
N LYS A 255 30.24 11.62 22.66
CA LYS A 255 30.21 12.27 23.98
C LYS A 255 28.95 13.12 24.18
N PRO A 256 28.55 13.40 25.44
CA PRO A 256 27.44 14.31 25.72
C PRO A 256 27.78 15.75 25.31
N GLN A 257 26.76 16.54 25.03
CA GLN A 257 26.89 17.95 24.69
C GLN A 257 27.17 18.76 25.97
N GLY A 258 28.45 19.09 26.21
CA GLY A 258 28.89 19.90 27.34
C GLY A 258 29.56 19.14 28.48
N GLU A 259 29.63 17.82 28.39
CA GLU A 259 30.39 16.96 29.31
C GLU A 259 31.44 16.14 28.54
N ASP A 260 32.40 15.58 29.27
CA ASP A 260 33.52 14.84 28.68
C ASP A 260 33.22 13.34 28.51
N CYS A 261 32.46 12.73 29.41
CA CYS A 261 32.14 11.29 29.39
C CYS A 261 30.65 11.02 29.62
N ILE A 262 30.17 9.92 29.05
CA ILE A 262 28.80 9.44 29.13
C ILE A 262 28.52 8.98 30.57
N PRO A 263 27.38 9.33 31.20
CA PRO A 263 27.01 8.77 32.48
C PRO A 263 26.83 7.24 32.39
N PRO A 264 27.16 6.48 33.45
CA PRO A 264 27.01 5.02 33.42
C PRO A 264 25.54 4.61 33.26
N PHE A 265 25.30 3.43 32.69
CA PHE A 265 23.96 2.82 32.49
C PHE A 265 22.99 3.65 31.66
N THR A 266 23.50 4.69 30.99
CA THR A 266 22.71 5.54 30.11
C THR A 266 22.64 4.88 28.73
N PRO A 267 21.45 4.49 28.25
CA PRO A 267 21.32 3.94 26.91
C PRO A 267 21.63 5.03 25.89
N ILE A 268 22.55 4.73 24.99
CA ILE A 268 22.90 5.56 23.85
C ILE A 268 22.52 4.83 22.57
N GLN A 269 21.77 5.52 21.71
CA GLN A 269 21.58 5.12 20.33
C GLN A 269 22.59 5.85 19.47
N PHE A 270 23.23 5.12 18.56
CA PHE A 270 24.18 5.66 17.61
C PHE A 270 24.09 4.87 16.31
N GLY A 271 24.59 5.42 15.21
CA GLY A 271 24.59 4.73 13.93
C GLY A 271 25.77 5.05 13.05
N ILE A 272 25.89 4.26 11.98
CA ILE A 272 26.79 4.52 10.87
C ILE A 272 26.02 4.51 9.57
N GLN A 273 26.54 5.24 8.58
CA GLN A 273 26.07 5.24 7.22
C GLN A 273 27.18 4.75 6.30
N THR A 274 26.82 3.93 5.32
CA THR A 274 27.72 3.47 4.26
C THR A 274 27.43 4.15 2.93
N ASP A 275 28.43 4.23 2.06
CA ASP A 275 28.29 4.76 0.69
C ASP A 275 27.61 3.78 -0.28
N LYS A 276 27.40 2.54 0.15
CA LYS A 276 26.76 1.46 -0.59
C LYS A 276 26.05 0.51 0.38
N PRO A 277 25.07 -0.29 -0.06
CA PRO A 277 24.38 -1.23 0.79
C PRO A 277 25.38 -2.25 1.33
N ALA A 278 25.42 -2.38 2.66
CA ALA A 278 26.41 -3.19 3.33
C ALA A 278 25.80 -3.98 4.47
N GLN A 279 26.39 -5.12 4.77
CA GLN A 279 26.14 -5.86 5.99
C GLN A 279 27.24 -5.50 6.98
N CYS A 280 26.90 -4.94 8.14
CA CYS A 280 27.88 -4.46 9.11
C CYS A 280 27.89 -5.31 10.38
N LYS A 281 29.08 -5.50 10.94
CA LYS A 281 29.29 -6.14 12.24
C LYS A 281 30.01 -5.18 13.17
N ILE A 282 29.74 -5.31 14.47
CA ILE A 282 30.35 -4.53 15.55
C ILE A 282 30.92 -5.49 16.59
N ASP A 283 32.07 -5.14 17.16
CA ASP A 283 32.68 -5.94 18.22
C ASP A 283 33.49 -5.08 19.19
N PHE A 284 33.69 -5.61 20.39
CA PHE A 284 34.58 -5.04 21.39
C PHE A 284 36.01 -5.58 21.17
N LEU A 285 37.01 -4.97 21.82
CA LEU A 285 38.36 -5.55 21.84
C LEU A 285 38.34 -6.94 22.48
N ILE A 286 38.62 -7.97 21.69
CA ILE A 286 38.84 -9.31 22.21
C ILE A 286 40.24 -9.36 22.86
N LYS A 287 40.29 -9.56 24.18
CA LYS A 287 41.50 -10.08 24.83
C LYS A 287 41.48 -11.61 24.70
N GLU A 288 42.02 -12.16 23.62
CA GLU A 288 42.19 -13.61 23.50
C GLU A 288 43.52 -14.06 24.16
N GLY A 289 43.39 -14.98 25.13
CA GLY A 289 44.34 -16.04 25.40
C GLY A 289 43.53 -17.34 25.51
N GLY A 290 43.89 -18.47 24.93
CA GLY A 290 45.05 -18.79 24.12
C GLY A 290 44.84 -20.11 23.36
N GLY A 291 45.11 -20.08 22.06
CA GLY A 291 45.60 -21.26 21.37
C GLY A 291 47.05 -21.50 21.81
N GLN A 292 47.34 -22.72 22.26
CA GLN A 292 48.67 -23.14 22.70
C GLN A 292 49.71 -22.92 21.59
N ILE A 293 50.49 -21.85 21.72
CA ILE A 293 51.80 -21.73 21.09
C ILE A 293 52.79 -21.51 22.23
N GLU A 294 53.53 -22.56 22.58
CA GLU A 294 54.64 -22.44 23.52
C GLU A 294 55.66 -21.42 22.97
N GLY A 295 55.81 -20.29 23.67
CA GLY A 295 56.92 -19.35 23.45
C GLY A 295 56.58 -17.93 22.97
N ALA A 296 55.31 -17.53 22.84
CA ALA A 296 54.95 -16.16 22.49
C ALA A 296 54.58 -15.30 23.73
N VAL A 297 55.14 -14.08 23.76
CA VAL A 297 55.05 -13.03 24.81
C VAL A 297 53.59 -12.71 25.21
N PRO A 298 53.27 -12.45 26.50
CA PRO A 298 51.91 -12.19 26.95
C PRO A 298 51.46 -10.75 26.64
N GLN A 299 50.15 -10.59 26.44
CA GLN A 299 49.41 -9.33 26.33
C GLN A 299 49.59 -8.54 25.04
N ARG A 300 48.86 -8.93 23.99
CA ARG A 300 48.48 -8.00 22.93
C ARG A 300 46.96 -8.07 22.77
N THR A 301 46.30 -6.93 22.93
CA THR A 301 44.93 -6.73 22.47
C THR A 301 44.96 -6.85 20.94
N ILE A 302 44.21 -7.79 20.36
CA ILE A 302 44.21 -8.01 18.91
C ILE A 302 42.79 -7.79 18.42
N GLU A 303 42.61 -6.81 17.54
CA GLU A 303 41.34 -6.60 16.82
C GLU A 303 40.92 -7.89 16.10
N PRO A 304 39.62 -8.24 16.03
CA PRO A 304 39.16 -9.43 15.32
C PRO A 304 39.72 -9.48 13.90
N ALA A 305 40.34 -10.61 13.52
CA ALA A 305 41.07 -10.76 12.27
C ALA A 305 40.15 -10.98 11.05
N GLY A 306 39.21 -10.08 10.78
CA GLY A 306 38.31 -10.16 9.63
C GLY A 306 36.86 -9.85 10.00
N PHE A 307 36.04 -9.52 9.00
CA PHE A 307 34.59 -9.37 9.17
C PHE A 307 33.94 -10.66 9.73
N ASP A 308 34.33 -11.83 9.21
CA ASP A 308 33.72 -13.10 9.61
C ASP A 308 34.04 -13.49 11.07
N ASN A 309 35.12 -12.96 11.64
CA ASN A 309 35.54 -13.23 13.02
C ASN A 309 34.87 -12.30 14.06
N MET A 310 34.14 -11.28 13.61
CA MET A 310 33.38 -10.41 14.51
C MET A 310 32.08 -11.11 14.95
N GLN A 311 31.75 -11.00 16.24
CA GLN A 311 30.63 -11.73 16.84
C GLN A 311 29.27 -11.12 16.49
N TYR A 312 29.12 -9.80 16.65
CA TYR A 312 27.79 -9.17 16.65
C TYR A 312 27.50 -8.46 15.32
N TYR A 313 26.27 -8.61 14.82
CA TYR A 313 25.76 -7.80 13.73
C TYR A 313 25.38 -6.41 14.25
N PHE A 314 25.69 -5.38 13.47
CA PHE A 314 25.37 -4.00 13.85
C PHE A 314 23.85 -3.81 13.83
N GLY A 315 23.26 -3.51 14.99
CA GLY A 315 21.81 -3.37 15.14
C GLY A 315 21.03 -4.68 14.97
N GLU A 316 21.67 -5.83 15.22
CA GLU A 316 21.10 -7.19 15.03
C GLU A 316 20.58 -7.48 13.61
N SER A 317 20.92 -6.62 12.64
CA SER A 317 20.48 -6.78 11.26
C SER A 317 21.52 -7.53 10.44
N THR A 318 21.06 -8.57 9.75
CA THR A 318 21.84 -9.27 8.73
C THR A 318 21.60 -8.71 7.32
N LEU A 319 20.74 -7.70 7.19
CA LEU A 319 20.38 -7.11 5.92
C LEU A 319 21.50 -6.21 5.38
N TYR A 320 21.50 -6.04 4.06
CA TYR A 320 22.36 -5.08 3.39
C TYR A 320 21.64 -3.74 3.34
N ASP A 321 22.08 -2.77 4.14
CA ASP A 321 21.45 -1.46 4.29
C ASP A 321 22.46 -0.33 4.11
N TYR A 322 21.95 0.89 3.94
CA TYR A 322 22.77 2.11 3.90
C TYR A 322 23.01 2.69 5.29
N ASN A 323 22.00 2.60 6.15
CA ASN A 323 21.99 3.19 7.48
C ASN A 323 21.88 2.06 8.49
N HIS A 324 22.81 2.03 9.44
CA HIS A 324 22.82 1.04 10.51
C HIS A 324 22.74 1.75 11.86
N THR A 325 21.85 1.28 12.72
CA THR A 325 21.63 1.86 14.06
C THR A 325 21.87 0.81 15.13
N GLN A 326 22.48 1.21 16.24
CA GLN A 326 22.77 0.38 17.40
C GLN A 326 22.31 1.11 18.64
N VAL A 327 21.68 0.39 19.56
CA VAL A 327 21.43 0.86 20.93
C VAL A 327 22.40 0.14 21.86
N LEU A 328 22.99 0.87 22.79
CA LEU A 328 23.95 0.32 23.75
C LEU A 328 23.75 0.98 25.11
N SER A 329 23.56 0.17 26.15
CA SER A 329 23.72 0.60 27.54
C SER A 329 25.00 -0.02 28.06
N LEU A 330 25.93 0.79 28.58
CA LEU A 330 27.17 0.27 29.15
C LEU A 330 27.25 0.48 30.66
N PRO A 331 27.68 -0.56 31.39
CA PRO A 331 27.87 -0.46 32.82
C PRO A 331 29.03 0.48 33.17
N SER A 332 29.01 0.96 34.41
CA SER A 332 30.13 1.77 34.92
C SER A 332 31.45 0.97 34.88
N PRO A 333 32.61 1.65 34.73
CA PRO A 333 33.91 0.98 34.77
C PRO A 333 34.12 0.23 36.10
N ASP A 334 33.59 0.76 37.21
CA ASP A 334 33.64 0.13 38.54
C ASP A 334 32.84 -1.18 38.58
N THR A 335 31.67 -1.23 37.93
CA THR A 335 30.83 -2.42 37.78
C THR A 335 31.57 -3.50 36.96
N ILE A 336 32.17 -3.13 35.84
CA ILE A 336 32.97 -4.07 35.01
C ILE A 336 34.16 -4.61 35.80
N ASN A 337 34.88 -3.72 36.50
CA ASN A 337 36.04 -4.10 37.28
C ASN A 337 35.66 -5.08 38.40
N ARG A 338 34.53 -4.85 39.09
CA ARG A 338 34.00 -5.77 40.11
C ARG A 338 33.58 -7.12 39.56
N ILE A 339 32.86 -7.16 38.44
CA ILE A 339 32.50 -8.41 37.74
C ILE A 339 33.78 -9.16 37.32
N GLY A 340 34.77 -8.44 36.79
CA GLY A 340 36.08 -8.97 36.44
C GLY A 340 36.80 -9.60 37.64
N GLU A 341 36.86 -8.89 38.76
CA GLU A 341 37.49 -9.34 40.01
C GLU A 341 36.82 -10.60 40.60
N ILE A 342 35.49 -10.73 40.51
CA ILE A 342 34.74 -11.90 40.99
C ILE A 342 35.06 -13.15 40.15
N ASN A 343 35.21 -12.99 38.83
CA ASN A 343 35.48 -14.09 37.89
C ASN A 343 36.93 -14.62 37.91
N VAL A 344 37.87 -13.88 38.52
CA VAL A 344 39.28 -14.31 38.69
C VAL A 344 39.38 -15.54 39.60
N ASN A 345 38.47 -15.71 40.56
CA ASN A 345 38.58 -16.74 41.60
C ASN A 345 38.05 -18.13 41.21
N THR A 346 37.44 -18.31 40.02
CA THR A 346 36.83 -19.61 39.64
C THR A 346 37.50 -20.33 38.48
N THR A 347 38.28 -19.66 37.62
CA THR A 347 39.12 -20.32 36.60
C THR A 347 40.09 -19.31 35.99
N GLY A 348 41.29 -19.14 36.56
CA GLY A 348 42.44 -18.46 35.93
C GLY A 348 42.12 -17.21 35.09
N GLY A 349 41.12 -16.44 35.52
CA GLY A 349 40.40 -15.50 34.67
C GLY A 349 41.18 -14.20 34.51
N LEU A 350 41.16 -13.66 33.30
CA LEU A 350 41.71 -12.35 32.97
C LEU A 350 41.18 -11.26 33.91
N GLU A 351 42.07 -10.47 34.52
CA GLU A 351 41.70 -9.18 35.10
C GLU A 351 41.23 -8.24 33.95
N ILE A 352 39.92 -8.05 33.82
CA ILE A 352 39.37 -6.98 32.99
C ILE A 352 39.34 -5.71 33.85
N LYS A 353 40.44 -4.98 33.85
CA LYS A 353 40.47 -3.58 34.27
C LYS A 353 40.05 -2.71 33.10
N ASN A 354 38.90 -2.04 33.22
CA ASN A 354 38.42 -0.99 32.34
C ASN A 354 38.70 0.36 33.01
N ASP A 355 39.40 1.24 32.29
CA ASP A 355 39.75 2.61 32.70
C ASP A 355 38.64 3.63 32.38
N GLY A 356 37.49 3.14 31.94
CA GLY A 356 36.34 3.92 31.52
C GLY A 356 36.34 4.31 30.07
N ASN A 357 37.30 3.85 29.27
CA ASN A 357 37.34 4.07 27.83
C ASN A 357 36.94 2.81 27.07
N TYR A 358 35.94 2.94 26.20
CA TYR A 358 35.45 1.85 25.37
C TYR A 358 35.76 2.14 23.91
N ASN A 359 36.22 1.11 23.20
CA ASN A 359 36.47 1.14 21.76
C ASN A 359 35.67 0.01 21.11
N LEU A 360 34.75 0.37 20.24
CA LEU A 360 34.01 -0.55 19.39
C LEU A 360 34.62 -0.53 17.99
N TYR A 361 34.71 -1.69 17.36
CA TYR A 361 35.25 -1.84 16.03
C TYR A 361 34.13 -2.26 15.10
N VAL A 362 34.00 -1.56 13.98
CA VAL A 362 32.97 -1.82 12.99
C VAL A 362 33.62 -2.20 11.67
N ARG A 363 33.12 -3.26 11.04
CA ARG A 363 33.46 -3.60 9.65
C ARG A 363 32.18 -3.87 8.89
N CYS A 364 32.14 -3.39 7.66
CA CYS A 364 31.02 -3.56 6.76
C CYS A 364 31.48 -4.34 5.53
N ARG A 365 30.64 -5.25 5.06
CA ARG A 365 30.85 -6.08 3.88
C ARG A 365 29.82 -5.73 2.82
N SER A 366 30.30 -5.43 1.62
CA SER A 366 29.44 -5.23 0.44
C SER A 366 28.78 -6.54 -0.02
N ALA A 367 27.75 -6.44 -0.87
CA ALA A 367 27.12 -7.62 -1.49
C ALA A 367 28.11 -8.49 -2.30
N ASN A 368 29.16 -7.87 -2.86
CA ASN A 368 30.25 -8.57 -3.58
C ASN A 368 31.27 -9.26 -2.65
N GLY A 369 31.10 -9.18 -1.33
CA GLY A 369 31.96 -9.85 -0.35
C GLY A 369 33.21 -9.07 0.10
N TYR A 370 33.46 -7.89 -0.47
CA TYR A 370 34.56 -7.02 -0.04
C TYR A 370 34.20 -6.29 1.26
N TYR A 371 35.07 -6.40 2.27
CA TYR A 371 34.89 -5.81 3.59
C TYR A 371 36.06 -4.91 3.99
N ASN A 372 35.84 -4.05 4.99
CA ASN A 372 36.88 -3.14 5.47
C ASN A 372 38.06 -3.91 6.09
N ALA A 373 39.24 -3.80 5.47
CA ALA A 373 40.47 -4.41 6.00
C ALA A 373 40.86 -3.80 7.36
N ASP A 374 40.82 -2.48 7.43
CA ASP A 374 40.93 -1.72 8.67
C ASP A 374 39.52 -1.50 9.25
N PRO A 375 39.29 -1.65 10.57
CA PRO A 375 38.01 -1.35 11.17
C PRO A 375 37.77 0.15 11.34
N TYR A 376 36.49 0.54 11.33
CA TYR A 376 36.05 1.86 11.77
C TYR A 376 35.85 1.85 13.28
N SER A 377 36.57 2.72 14.01
CA SER A 377 36.53 2.77 15.47
C SER A 377 35.44 3.70 15.98
N ILE A 378 34.63 3.27 16.95
CA ILE A 378 33.71 4.12 17.70
C ILE A 378 34.17 4.13 19.14
N ASN A 379 34.65 5.27 19.64
CA ASN A 379 35.17 5.37 20.99
C ASN A 379 34.28 6.28 21.84
N PHE A 380 34.18 5.98 23.11
CA PHE A 380 33.55 6.86 24.08
C PHE A 380 34.06 6.50 25.48
N CYS A 381 33.90 7.42 26.42
CA CYS A 381 34.20 7.16 27.80
C CYS A 381 32.94 7.17 28.65
N VAL A 382 32.93 6.35 29.70
CA VAL A 382 31.87 6.29 30.71
C VAL A 382 32.43 6.82 32.03
N GLN A 383 31.69 7.71 32.69
CA GLN A 383 32.10 8.31 33.96
C GLN A 383 32.30 7.23 35.04
N SER A 384 33.37 7.38 35.85
CA SER A 384 33.54 6.61 37.08
C SER A 384 32.64 7.20 38.17
N GLY A 385 31.82 6.37 38.80
CA GLY A 385 30.91 6.80 39.86
C GLY A 385 30.04 5.64 40.35
N PRO A 386 29.55 5.70 41.61
CA PRO A 386 28.58 4.74 42.09
C PRO A 386 27.33 4.82 41.20
N ASP A 387 26.81 3.66 40.85
CA ASP A 387 25.48 3.56 40.26
C ASP A 387 24.44 4.06 41.26
N LEU A 388 23.58 4.96 40.81
CA LEU A 388 22.50 5.53 41.63
C LEU A 388 21.13 5.29 40.99
N THR A 389 21.09 4.51 39.91
CA THR A 389 19.88 4.25 39.14
C THR A 389 19.45 2.80 39.32
N PRO A 390 18.16 2.52 39.48
CA PRO A 390 17.68 1.15 39.47
C PRO A 390 17.68 0.57 38.05
N PRO A 391 17.64 -0.76 37.90
CA PRO A 391 17.61 -1.41 36.60
C PRO A 391 16.34 -1.04 35.82
N ILE A 392 16.51 -0.85 34.52
CA ILE A 392 15.44 -0.60 33.57
C ILE A 392 15.16 -1.90 32.81
N ILE A 393 13.90 -2.30 32.80
CA ILE A 393 13.43 -3.38 31.93
C ILE A 393 13.13 -2.77 30.56
N GLU A 394 13.95 -3.08 29.58
CA GLU A 394 13.83 -2.56 28.22
C GLU A 394 12.83 -3.39 27.39
N GLU A 395 13.00 -4.72 27.41
CA GLU A 395 12.28 -5.64 26.53
C GLU A 395 11.75 -6.88 27.26
N THR A 396 10.74 -7.51 26.67
CA THR A 396 10.21 -8.81 27.08
C THR A 396 10.02 -9.72 25.87
N SER A 397 10.26 -11.02 26.01
CA SER A 397 10.12 -12.00 24.92
C SER A 397 8.68 -12.14 24.40
N ILE A 398 7.71 -11.74 25.21
CA ILE A 398 6.30 -11.62 24.84
C ILE A 398 5.94 -10.15 25.00
N ARG A 399 5.29 -9.55 23.99
CA ARG A 399 4.87 -8.14 24.07
C ARG A 399 3.74 -7.97 25.10
N ASP A 400 3.73 -6.81 25.75
CA ASP A 400 2.65 -6.44 26.64
C ASP A 400 1.29 -6.41 25.90
N GLY A 401 0.26 -6.95 26.53
CA GLY A 401 -1.09 -7.09 25.98
C GLY A 401 -1.30 -8.25 25.00
N GLN A 402 -0.30 -9.12 24.78
CA GLN A 402 -0.44 -10.24 23.86
C GLN A 402 -1.47 -11.27 24.36
N PRO A 403 -2.31 -11.82 23.46
CA PRO A 403 -3.16 -12.95 23.79
C PRO A 403 -2.35 -14.23 23.96
N VAL A 404 -2.87 -15.13 24.78
CA VAL A 404 -2.26 -16.43 25.05
C VAL A 404 -3.30 -17.54 24.98
N ASN A 405 -2.86 -18.76 24.68
CA ASN A 405 -3.71 -19.94 24.52
C ASN A 405 -4.71 -20.12 25.67
N PHE A 406 -5.89 -20.60 25.32
CA PHE A 406 -6.88 -21.10 26.25
C PHE A 406 -6.35 -22.33 27.01
N GLU A 407 -6.76 -22.48 28.28
CA GLU A 407 -6.39 -23.59 29.18
C GLU A 407 -4.87 -23.71 29.44
N VAL A 408 -4.15 -22.60 29.35
CA VAL A 408 -2.74 -22.52 29.78
C VAL A 408 -2.69 -21.91 31.17
N ASP A 409 -2.05 -22.59 32.12
CA ASP A 409 -1.84 -22.08 33.48
C ASP A 409 -0.47 -21.41 33.65
N GLU A 410 0.51 -21.74 32.80
CA GLU A 410 1.90 -21.28 32.93
C GLU A 410 2.51 -20.88 31.58
N ILE A 411 3.26 -19.75 31.55
CA ILE A 411 3.89 -19.22 30.34
C ILE A 411 5.34 -18.80 30.62
N PRO A 412 6.33 -19.32 29.88
CA PRO A 412 7.71 -18.88 29.99
C PRO A 412 7.87 -17.46 29.45
N LEU A 413 8.60 -16.62 30.19
CA LEU A 413 8.90 -15.24 29.81
C LEU A 413 10.38 -14.92 30.07
N SER A 414 11.02 -14.30 29.09
CA SER A 414 12.32 -13.63 29.28
C SER A 414 12.11 -12.13 29.35
N VAL A 415 12.76 -11.49 30.32
CA VAL A 415 12.75 -10.05 30.56
C VAL A 415 14.18 -9.55 30.41
N PHE A 416 14.39 -8.47 29.68
CA PHE A 416 15.73 -7.96 29.37
C PHE A 416 15.98 -6.64 30.09
N THR A 417 17.08 -6.58 30.83
CA THR A 417 17.48 -5.44 31.65
C THR A 417 18.73 -4.78 31.09
N ASN A 418 18.83 -3.46 31.26
CA ASN A 418 19.96 -2.64 30.78
C ASN A 418 21.25 -2.82 31.59
N GLU A 419 21.21 -3.57 32.69
CA GLU A 419 22.32 -3.84 33.61
C GLU A 419 22.10 -5.15 34.39
N PRO A 420 23.15 -5.72 35.02
CA PRO A 420 23.01 -6.91 35.85
C PRO A 420 22.06 -6.67 37.02
N ALA A 421 21.03 -7.50 37.13
CA ALA A 421 19.96 -7.31 38.09
C ALA A 421 19.46 -8.63 38.68
N ASN A 422 18.87 -8.56 39.87
CA ASN A 422 17.97 -9.58 40.38
C ASN A 422 16.54 -9.08 40.21
N CYS A 423 15.73 -9.81 39.46
CA CYS A 423 14.34 -9.43 39.22
C CYS A 423 13.36 -10.37 39.93
N ARG A 424 12.22 -9.82 40.31
CA ARG A 424 11.09 -10.52 40.94
C ARG A 424 9.78 -10.05 40.32
N TRP A 425 8.73 -10.84 40.48
CA TRP A 425 7.41 -10.45 40.05
C TRP A 425 6.30 -10.85 41.04
N ALA A 426 5.20 -10.10 41.00
CA ALA A 426 3.97 -10.37 41.73
C ALA A 426 2.76 -10.28 40.79
N ARG A 427 1.67 -10.95 41.18
CA ARG A 427 0.39 -10.94 40.46
C ARG A 427 -0.54 -9.89 41.04
N ASP A 428 -1.32 -9.24 40.18
CA ASP A 428 -2.44 -8.34 40.47
C ASP A 428 -2.10 -7.05 41.24
N ASN A 429 -1.06 -7.04 42.08
CA ASN A 429 -0.68 -5.94 42.95
C ASN A 429 0.79 -5.57 42.75
N ASP A 430 1.08 -4.26 42.70
CA ASP A 430 2.45 -3.75 42.75
C ASP A 430 2.96 -3.82 44.20
N LEU A 431 3.72 -4.87 44.50
CA LEU A 431 4.35 -5.10 45.80
C LEU A 431 5.77 -4.52 45.83
N GLY A 432 6.29 -4.21 47.02
CA GLY A 432 7.71 -3.90 47.15
C GLY A 432 8.58 -5.12 46.77
N PHE A 433 9.80 -4.90 46.28
CA PHE A 433 10.67 -5.99 45.78
C PHE A 433 10.83 -7.14 46.78
N LYS A 434 10.99 -6.84 48.07
CA LYS A 434 11.15 -7.86 49.13
C LYS A 434 9.89 -8.68 49.38
N ASP A 435 8.72 -8.13 49.07
CA ASP A 435 7.42 -8.76 49.27
C ASP A 435 6.97 -9.54 48.02
N MET A 436 7.69 -9.41 46.90
CA MET A 436 7.45 -10.21 45.70
C MET A 436 7.97 -11.64 45.89
N GLU A 437 7.06 -12.61 45.82
CA GLU A 437 7.32 -14.03 46.10
C GLU A 437 8.06 -14.74 44.96
N ASN A 438 7.87 -14.31 43.71
CA ASN A 438 8.39 -15.02 42.55
C ASN A 438 9.73 -14.43 42.09
N GLU A 439 10.79 -15.23 42.18
CA GLU A 439 12.14 -14.86 41.76
C GLU A 439 12.40 -15.24 40.29
N MET A 440 13.23 -14.45 39.62
CA MET A 440 13.68 -14.69 38.25
C MET A 440 15.13 -15.18 38.22
N VAL A 441 15.49 -15.93 37.18
CA VAL A 441 16.87 -16.38 36.96
C VAL A 441 17.55 -15.43 35.97
N CYS A 442 18.44 -14.58 36.48
CA CYS A 442 19.08 -13.51 35.70
C CYS A 442 20.53 -13.82 35.32
N ALA A 443 20.87 -13.53 34.07
CA ALA A 443 22.24 -13.47 33.58
C ALA A 443 22.91 -12.21 34.15
N ASN A 444 24.06 -12.38 34.82
CA ASN A 444 24.75 -11.28 35.49
C ASN A 444 26.22 -11.12 35.05
N ASN A 445 26.71 -12.00 34.18
CA ASN A 445 28.06 -11.93 33.65
C ASN A 445 28.07 -11.28 32.28
N LEU A 446 29.18 -10.61 31.94
CA LEU A 446 29.37 -9.97 30.63
C LEU A 446 29.34 -10.97 29.47
N GLN A 447 29.72 -12.22 29.72
CA GLN A 447 29.71 -13.29 28.73
C GLN A 447 28.30 -13.83 28.45
N ASP A 448 27.35 -13.56 29.34
CA ASP A 448 25.96 -14.04 29.24
C ASP A 448 25.03 -13.00 28.60
N VAL A 449 25.57 -11.83 28.26
CA VAL A 449 24.88 -10.74 27.55
C VAL A 449 24.43 -11.23 26.18
N LYS A 450 23.19 -10.90 25.80
CA LYS A 450 22.60 -11.33 24.52
C LYS A 450 23.03 -10.43 23.36
N ASP A 451 22.64 -10.81 22.15
CA ASP A 451 22.96 -10.08 20.92
C ASP A 451 22.50 -8.60 20.98
N ASN A 452 21.44 -8.32 21.75
CA ASN A 452 20.90 -6.98 21.99
C ASN A 452 21.66 -6.18 23.06
N LEU A 453 22.73 -6.75 23.61
CA LEU A 453 23.56 -6.17 24.66
C LEU A 453 22.82 -5.97 26.00
N LEU A 454 21.73 -6.71 26.22
CA LEU A 454 20.95 -6.71 27.47
C LEU A 454 21.17 -7.99 28.30
N TYR A 455 20.84 -7.90 29.58
CA TYR A 455 20.89 -8.99 30.55
C TYR A 455 19.54 -9.70 30.63
N GLU A 456 19.52 -10.98 30.27
CA GLU A 456 18.30 -11.80 30.26
C GLU A 456 17.95 -12.32 31.67
N CYS A 457 16.73 -12.04 32.12
CA CYS A 457 16.08 -12.63 33.29
C CYS A 457 14.93 -13.54 32.87
N ARG A 458 15.05 -14.84 33.15
CA ARG A 458 14.03 -15.85 32.80
C ARG A 458 13.09 -16.13 33.95
N THR A 459 11.81 -16.34 33.63
CA THR A 459 10.79 -16.77 34.57
C THR A 459 9.66 -17.53 33.88
N THR A 460 8.73 -18.04 34.69
CA THR A 460 7.47 -18.62 34.23
C THR A 460 6.34 -17.91 34.95
N LEU A 461 5.48 -17.22 34.21
CA LEU A 461 4.25 -16.63 34.75
C LEU A 461 3.25 -17.74 34.97
N THR A 462 2.74 -17.89 36.19
CA THR A 462 1.80 -18.97 36.56
C THR A 462 0.39 -18.44 36.76
N GLY A 463 -0.59 -19.31 37.00
CA GLY A 463 -1.99 -19.00 37.31
C GLY A 463 -2.72 -18.16 36.26
N ILE A 464 -2.42 -18.35 34.99
CA ILE A 464 -3.07 -17.59 33.91
C ILE A 464 -4.57 -17.94 33.88
N GLN A 465 -5.41 -16.92 33.88
CA GLN A 465 -6.87 -17.03 33.78
C GLN A 465 -7.32 -16.86 32.34
N ASP A 466 -8.18 -17.76 31.89
CA ASP A 466 -8.87 -17.65 30.60
C ASP A 466 -9.87 -16.48 30.59
N ARG A 467 -10.21 -16.00 29.38
CA ARG A 467 -11.25 -14.97 29.15
C ARG A 467 -11.04 -13.69 29.99
N GLY A 468 -9.78 -13.32 30.23
CA GLY A 468 -9.46 -12.23 31.15
C GLY A 468 -8.06 -11.67 30.98
N ASN A 469 -7.84 -10.50 31.58
CA ASN A 469 -6.52 -9.87 31.64
C ASN A 469 -5.77 -10.43 32.86
N ASN A 470 -4.56 -10.91 32.62
CA ASN A 470 -3.66 -11.42 33.64
C ASN A 470 -2.57 -10.37 33.88
N LEU A 471 -2.62 -9.69 35.03
CA LEU A 471 -1.74 -8.58 35.35
C LEU A 471 -0.60 -9.03 36.27
N PHE A 472 0.61 -8.68 35.85
CA PHE A 472 1.86 -8.93 36.57
C PHE A 472 2.60 -7.61 36.78
N TYR A 473 3.35 -7.54 37.88
CA TYR A 473 4.26 -6.43 38.17
C TYR A 473 5.66 -6.96 38.36
N PHE A 474 6.62 -6.41 37.62
CA PHE A 474 8.03 -6.74 37.72
C PHE A 474 8.79 -5.65 38.47
N ARG A 475 9.71 -6.05 39.35
CA ARG A 475 10.71 -5.16 39.94
C ARG A 475 12.08 -5.81 39.92
N CYS A 476 13.09 -4.99 39.70
CA CYS A 476 14.48 -5.41 39.70
C CYS A 476 15.29 -4.57 40.71
N GLU A 477 16.32 -5.19 41.27
CA GLU A 477 17.39 -4.52 42.01
C GLU A 477 18.72 -4.77 41.29
N ASP A 478 19.57 -3.75 41.24
CA ASP A 478 20.86 -3.82 40.55
C ASP A 478 21.90 -4.63 41.35
N GLN A 479 23.08 -4.77 40.74
CA GLN A 479 24.32 -5.20 41.37
C GLN A 479 24.16 -6.40 42.32
N PRO A 480 23.81 -7.59 41.80
CA PRO A 480 23.56 -8.79 42.61
C PRO A 480 24.71 -9.22 43.53
N TRP A 481 25.93 -8.69 43.32
CA TRP A 481 27.11 -8.95 44.14
C TRP A 481 27.34 -7.90 45.25
N GLU A 482 26.73 -6.72 45.20
CA GLU A 482 26.88 -5.71 46.26
C GLU A 482 25.98 -6.02 47.47
N PRO A 483 26.31 -5.51 48.68
CA PRO A 483 25.40 -5.60 49.82
C PRO A 483 24.06 -4.93 49.52
N VAL A 484 22.95 -5.53 49.97
CA VAL A 484 21.57 -5.05 49.71
C VAL A 484 21.36 -3.57 50.06
N ALA A 485 22.11 -3.02 51.03
CA ALA A 485 22.02 -1.61 51.41
C ALA A 485 22.56 -0.62 50.35
N ASN A 486 23.37 -1.11 49.42
CA ASN A 486 23.99 -0.33 48.35
C ASN A 486 23.33 -0.54 46.99
N ARG A 487 22.34 -1.44 46.91
CA ARG A 487 21.63 -1.74 45.66
C ARG A 487 20.53 -0.72 45.41
N ASN A 488 20.42 -0.28 44.16
CA ASN A 488 19.30 0.50 43.69
C ASN A 488 18.16 -0.44 43.27
N GLN A 489 16.96 -0.14 43.75
CA GLN A 489 15.77 -0.95 43.53
C GLN A 489 14.70 -0.13 42.81
N MET A 490 14.01 -0.75 41.85
CA MET A 490 12.81 -0.17 41.25
C MET A 490 11.78 0.19 42.34
N GLN A 491 11.41 1.47 42.39
CA GLN A 491 10.45 2.01 43.36
C GLN A 491 8.99 1.81 42.91
N ILE A 492 8.77 1.68 41.60
CA ILE A 492 7.47 1.41 40.97
C ILE A 492 7.63 0.14 40.14
N GLY A 493 6.68 -0.80 40.25
CA GLY A 493 6.70 -2.01 39.44
C GLY A 493 6.34 -1.73 37.99
N LYS A 494 7.02 -2.40 37.05
CA LYS A 494 6.65 -2.37 35.63
C LYS A 494 5.43 -3.28 35.44
N PRO A 495 4.24 -2.75 35.09
CA PRO A 495 3.08 -3.58 34.80
C PRO A 495 3.30 -4.34 33.49
N PHE A 496 2.74 -5.53 33.41
CA PHE A 496 2.74 -6.39 32.24
C PHE A 496 1.47 -7.21 32.24
N THR A 497 0.77 -7.20 31.11
CA THR A 497 -0.52 -7.85 30.94
C THR A 497 -0.44 -8.85 29.81
N ILE A 498 -1.02 -10.03 30.02
CA ILE A 498 -1.34 -10.96 28.94
C ILE A 498 -2.83 -11.27 28.95
N VAL A 499 -3.40 -11.51 27.79
CA VAL A 499 -4.84 -11.71 27.63
C VAL A 499 -5.13 -13.20 27.48
N GLY A 500 -5.70 -13.81 28.51
CA GLY A 500 -6.19 -15.18 28.41
C GLY A 500 -7.36 -15.25 27.43
N THR A 501 -7.22 -16.08 26.40
CA THR A 501 -8.23 -16.19 25.34
C THR A 501 -9.29 -17.24 25.69
N GLU A 502 -10.08 -17.64 24.69
CA GLU A 502 -11.06 -18.71 24.77
C GLU A 502 -10.85 -19.67 23.59
N PRO A 503 -11.47 -20.87 23.56
CA PRO A 503 -11.19 -21.81 22.48
C PRO A 503 -11.70 -21.29 21.13
N LEU A 504 -10.84 -21.34 20.12
CA LEU A 504 -11.18 -21.08 18.72
C LEU A 504 -12.01 -22.25 18.16
N ASN A 505 -13.12 -21.95 17.50
CA ASN A 505 -13.99 -22.96 16.89
C ASN A 505 -14.23 -22.64 15.42
N ILE A 506 -14.51 -23.67 14.62
CA ILE A 506 -15.05 -23.50 13.27
C ILE A 506 -16.58 -23.49 13.37
N ARG A 507 -17.23 -22.48 12.79
CA ARG A 507 -18.69 -22.34 12.83
C ARG A 507 -19.33 -23.51 12.09
N GLU A 508 -20.28 -24.17 12.75
CA GLU A 508 -21.01 -25.31 12.17
C GLU A 508 -21.72 -24.90 10.88
N GLY A 509 -21.58 -25.73 9.83
CA GLY A 509 -22.16 -25.46 8.51
C GLY A 509 -21.47 -24.36 7.69
N SER A 510 -20.37 -23.78 8.17
CA SER A 510 -19.63 -22.75 7.41
C SER A 510 -18.68 -23.30 6.35
N VAL A 511 -18.36 -24.60 6.41
CA VAL A 511 -17.38 -25.23 5.52
C VAL A 511 -17.96 -25.37 4.12
N VAL A 512 -17.26 -24.80 3.14
CA VAL A 512 -17.58 -24.85 1.73
C VAL A 512 -16.42 -25.53 0.98
N PRO A 513 -16.69 -26.51 0.10
CA PRO A 513 -17.98 -27.19 -0.08
C PRO A 513 -18.39 -27.99 1.15
N GLU A 514 -19.71 -28.12 1.35
CA GLU A 514 -20.26 -29.00 2.38
C GLU A 514 -19.89 -30.47 2.09
N THR A 515 -19.76 -31.26 3.16
CA THR A 515 -19.45 -32.70 3.03
C THR A 515 -20.52 -33.41 2.20
N GLY A 516 -20.10 -34.10 1.14
CA GLY A 516 -20.98 -34.79 0.20
C GLY A 516 -21.52 -33.91 -0.93
N ALA A 517 -21.10 -32.65 -1.03
CA ALA A 517 -21.49 -31.79 -2.15
C ALA A 517 -20.99 -32.36 -3.48
N ILE A 518 -21.78 -32.17 -4.54
CA ILE A 518 -21.42 -32.49 -5.92
C ILE A 518 -21.28 -31.18 -6.68
N LYS A 519 -20.06 -30.86 -7.12
CA LYS A 519 -19.77 -29.71 -7.98
C LYS A 519 -19.77 -30.15 -9.43
N LYS A 520 -20.74 -29.65 -10.21
CA LYS A 520 -20.85 -29.95 -11.65
C LYS A 520 -20.11 -28.90 -12.47
N GLY A 521 -19.52 -29.33 -13.59
CA GLY A 521 -18.96 -28.40 -14.56
C GLY A 521 -18.95 -28.95 -15.99
N ALA A 522 -18.77 -28.02 -16.94
CA ALA A 522 -18.86 -28.28 -18.37
C ALA A 522 -17.48 -28.33 -19.07
N THR A 523 -16.41 -28.05 -18.34
CA THR A 523 -15.03 -27.87 -18.84
C THR A 523 -14.11 -28.93 -18.25
N SER A 524 -12.88 -29.06 -18.75
CA SER A 524 -11.90 -30.03 -18.22
C SER A 524 -11.47 -29.78 -16.77
N VAL A 525 -11.71 -28.58 -16.27
CA VAL A 525 -11.47 -28.14 -14.89
C VAL A 525 -12.68 -27.36 -14.40
N VAL A 526 -12.96 -27.46 -13.11
CA VAL A 526 -14.04 -26.76 -12.41
C VAL A 526 -13.42 -25.97 -11.26
N THR A 527 -13.65 -24.66 -11.24
CA THR A 527 -13.21 -23.82 -10.12
C THR A 527 -14.13 -24.03 -8.93
N VAL A 528 -13.57 -24.50 -7.82
CA VAL A 528 -14.26 -24.76 -6.56
C VAL A 528 -13.68 -23.84 -5.49
N GLU A 529 -14.56 -23.06 -4.85
CA GLU A 529 -14.19 -22.28 -3.67
C GLU A 529 -14.15 -23.20 -2.44
N LEU A 530 -12.99 -23.27 -1.81
CA LEU A 530 -12.81 -23.77 -0.45
C LEU A 530 -13.00 -22.60 0.52
N GLY A 531 -13.72 -22.81 1.61
CA GLY A 531 -13.86 -21.79 2.63
C GLY A 531 -14.43 -22.31 3.94
N LEU A 532 -14.27 -21.52 4.99
CA LEU A 532 -14.85 -21.77 6.31
C LEU A 532 -14.91 -20.47 7.11
N GLU A 533 -15.68 -20.47 8.20
CA GLU A 533 -15.78 -19.37 9.14
C GLU A 533 -15.34 -19.82 10.53
N THR A 534 -14.48 -19.04 11.17
CA THR A 534 -14.05 -19.25 12.56
C THR A 534 -14.84 -18.36 13.51
N GLN A 535 -14.99 -18.79 14.77
CA GLN A 535 -15.69 -18.07 15.83
C GLN A 535 -14.98 -18.29 17.16
N ASN A 536 -15.20 -17.40 18.14
CA ASN A 536 -14.50 -17.39 19.43
C ASN A 536 -12.98 -17.24 19.26
N GLY A 537 -12.13 -17.69 20.20
CA GLY A 537 -10.71 -17.38 20.13
C GLY A 537 -10.41 -15.90 20.38
N TYR A 538 -9.24 -15.45 19.93
CA TYR A 538 -8.88 -14.04 19.96
C TYR A 538 -9.73 -13.22 18.98
N GLU A 539 -10.21 -12.06 19.43
CA GLU A 539 -11.02 -11.11 18.63
C GLU A 539 -12.20 -11.73 17.86
N ASN A 540 -12.95 -12.66 18.48
CA ASN A 540 -14.16 -13.28 17.93
C ASN A 540 -13.96 -13.97 16.56
N GLY A 541 -12.89 -14.74 16.43
CA GLY A 541 -12.67 -15.66 15.30
C GLY A 541 -11.55 -15.22 14.39
N ASN A 542 -10.84 -14.13 14.68
CA ASN A 542 -9.68 -13.72 13.89
C ASN A 542 -8.59 -14.79 13.94
N ALA A 543 -8.36 -15.45 12.80
CA ALA A 543 -7.41 -16.54 12.70
C ALA A 543 -6.69 -16.57 11.35
N ASN A 544 -5.52 -17.21 11.33
CA ASN A 544 -4.87 -17.65 10.10
C ASN A 544 -5.24 -19.11 9.84
N CYS A 545 -5.96 -19.37 8.76
CA CYS A 545 -6.34 -20.71 8.35
C CYS A 545 -5.45 -21.22 7.22
N LEU A 546 -5.23 -22.53 7.24
CA LEU A 546 -4.51 -23.29 6.25
C LEU A 546 -5.36 -24.46 5.77
N TYR A 547 -5.17 -24.88 4.53
CA TYR A 547 -5.79 -26.05 3.94
C TYR A 547 -4.76 -27.05 3.42
N SER A 548 -5.13 -28.33 3.34
CA SER A 548 -4.28 -29.41 2.87
C SER A 548 -5.09 -30.46 2.11
N ALA A 549 -4.54 -30.98 1.01
CA ALA A 549 -5.13 -32.11 0.27
C ALA A 549 -4.64 -33.48 0.78
N ASP A 550 -3.53 -33.52 1.53
CA ASP A 550 -2.87 -34.76 1.99
C ASP A 550 -2.77 -34.88 3.52
N ASN A 551 -3.29 -33.88 4.25
CA ASN A 551 -3.18 -33.71 5.70
C ASN A 551 -1.72 -33.66 6.21
N LYS A 552 -0.78 -33.28 5.36
CA LYS A 552 0.65 -33.16 5.70
C LYS A 552 1.20 -31.80 5.33
N THR A 553 0.88 -31.36 4.12
CA THR A 553 1.36 -30.09 3.57
C THR A 553 0.22 -29.10 3.65
N PHE A 554 0.33 -28.13 4.55
CA PHE A 554 -0.67 -27.09 4.75
C PHE A 554 -0.26 -25.81 4.03
N ILE A 555 -1.20 -25.25 3.28
CA ILE A 555 -1.04 -24.01 2.51
C ILE A 555 -1.97 -22.97 3.14
N LYS A 556 -1.44 -21.78 3.43
CA LYS A 556 -2.24 -20.67 3.96
C LYS A 556 -3.30 -20.26 2.94
N PHE A 557 -4.53 -20.03 3.39
CA PHE A 557 -5.60 -19.50 2.54
C PHE A 557 -5.21 -18.14 1.93
N PHE A 558 -5.70 -17.84 0.72
CA PHE A 558 -5.52 -16.53 0.09
C PHE A 558 -6.23 -15.42 0.88
N GLU A 559 -7.50 -15.62 1.22
CA GLU A 559 -8.23 -14.74 2.14
C GLU A 559 -8.22 -15.39 3.54
N THR A 560 -7.55 -14.77 4.50
CA THR A 560 -7.47 -15.20 5.90
C THR A 560 -6.92 -14.06 6.77
N GLY A 561 -6.83 -14.24 8.09
CA GLY A 561 -6.49 -13.19 9.06
C GLY A 561 -7.72 -12.46 9.60
N THR A 562 -8.91 -12.90 9.20
CA THR A 562 -10.21 -12.48 9.76
C THR A 562 -10.94 -13.70 10.33
N HIS A 563 -12.25 -13.62 10.56
CA HIS A 563 -13.10 -14.78 10.85
C HIS A 563 -13.55 -15.54 9.59
N LEU A 564 -13.33 -14.99 8.39
CA LEU A 564 -13.68 -15.59 7.11
C LEU A 564 -12.44 -16.00 6.33
N HIS A 565 -12.48 -17.20 5.75
CA HIS A 565 -11.34 -17.79 5.02
C HIS A 565 -11.78 -18.36 3.68
N ARG A 566 -11.12 -17.98 2.58
CA ARG A 566 -11.50 -18.36 1.20
C ARG A 566 -10.32 -18.62 0.28
N GLN A 567 -10.47 -19.63 -0.57
CA GLN A 567 -9.46 -20.07 -1.53
C GLN A 567 -10.12 -20.77 -2.72
N ASN A 568 -9.81 -20.35 -3.95
CA ASN A 568 -10.25 -21.07 -5.15
C ASN A 568 -9.28 -22.19 -5.52
N GLN A 569 -9.83 -23.31 -6.01
CA GLN A 569 -9.10 -24.46 -6.54
C GLN A 569 -9.66 -24.88 -7.88
N ASP A 570 -8.80 -25.07 -8.88
CA ASP A 570 -9.20 -25.63 -10.17
C ASP A 570 -9.03 -27.15 -10.14
N LEU A 571 -10.16 -27.86 -10.12
CA LEU A 571 -10.21 -29.30 -9.91
C LEU A 571 -10.72 -30.03 -11.15
N THR A 572 -10.14 -31.19 -11.45
CA THR A 572 -10.65 -32.10 -12.48
C THR A 572 -11.75 -33.00 -11.91
N ASP A 573 -12.41 -33.77 -12.77
CA ASP A 573 -13.35 -34.82 -12.36
C ASP A 573 -12.70 -35.75 -11.31
N GLY A 574 -13.41 -36.01 -10.22
CA GLY A 574 -12.91 -36.85 -9.14
C GLY A 574 -13.46 -36.50 -7.75
N LYS A 575 -13.01 -37.28 -6.76
CA LYS A 575 -13.37 -37.11 -5.35
C LYS A 575 -12.24 -36.46 -4.58
N TYR A 576 -12.54 -35.39 -3.86
CA TYR A 576 -11.55 -34.59 -3.13
C TYR A 576 -11.83 -34.61 -1.64
N THR A 577 -10.76 -34.63 -0.84
CA THR A 577 -10.82 -34.41 0.61
C THR A 577 -9.84 -33.32 0.97
N TYR A 578 -10.33 -32.28 1.65
CA TYR A 578 -9.51 -31.18 2.14
C TYR A 578 -9.57 -31.14 3.66
N TYR A 579 -8.43 -30.90 4.28
CA TYR A 579 -8.23 -30.71 5.71
C TYR A 579 -7.95 -29.24 5.97
N TYR A 580 -8.50 -28.71 7.06
CA TYR A 580 -8.36 -27.32 7.44
C TYR A 580 -7.81 -27.21 8.85
N GLN A 581 -6.92 -26.24 9.06
CA GLN A 581 -6.34 -25.90 10.35
C GLN A 581 -6.29 -24.39 10.51
N CYS A 582 -6.89 -23.89 11.57
CA CYS A 582 -6.96 -22.46 11.88
C CYS A 582 -6.28 -22.18 13.20
N ILE A 583 -5.45 -21.15 13.24
CA ILE A 583 -4.69 -20.73 14.43
C ILE A 583 -4.93 -19.24 14.65
N ASP A 584 -5.43 -18.86 15.82
CA ASP A 584 -5.59 -17.45 16.19
C ASP A 584 -4.28 -16.84 16.74
N LEU A 585 -4.30 -15.55 17.07
CA LEU A 585 -3.11 -14.86 17.60
C LEU A 585 -2.69 -15.39 18.99
N GLY A 586 -3.65 -15.89 19.79
CA GLY A 586 -3.35 -16.51 21.09
C GLY A 586 -2.65 -17.86 20.94
N GLY A 587 -2.80 -18.50 19.77
CA GLY A 587 -2.29 -19.82 19.41
C GLY A 587 -3.35 -20.93 19.45
N ASN A 588 -4.62 -20.59 19.69
CA ASN A 588 -5.70 -21.58 19.76
C ASN A 588 -5.91 -22.20 18.40
N MET A 589 -6.06 -23.53 18.37
CA MET A 589 -6.15 -24.28 17.12
C MET A 589 -7.52 -24.93 16.95
N ALA A 590 -8.12 -24.74 15.77
CA ALA A 590 -9.32 -25.44 15.35
C ALA A 590 -9.04 -26.22 14.05
N GLN A 591 -9.52 -27.47 13.97
CA GLN A 591 -9.31 -28.33 12.81
C GLN A 591 -10.62 -28.96 12.33
N THR A 592 -10.75 -29.14 11.01
CA THR A 592 -11.87 -29.89 10.40
C THR A 592 -11.48 -30.42 9.03
N SER A 593 -12.35 -31.17 8.37
CA SER A 593 -12.17 -31.60 6.98
C SER A 593 -13.51 -31.66 6.24
N THR A 594 -13.43 -31.61 4.92
CA THR A 594 -14.58 -31.82 4.02
C THR A 594 -14.21 -32.79 2.91
N THR A 595 -15.19 -33.55 2.44
CA THR A 595 -15.07 -34.43 1.28
C THR A 595 -16.20 -34.14 0.31
N PHE A 596 -15.88 -33.89 -0.96
CA PHE A 596 -16.86 -33.57 -2.00
C PHE A 596 -16.44 -34.17 -3.34
N ASP A 597 -17.39 -34.26 -4.27
CA ASP A 597 -17.19 -34.82 -5.60
C ASP A 597 -17.26 -33.69 -6.65
N VAL A 598 -16.38 -33.74 -7.65
CA VAL A 598 -16.41 -32.90 -8.85
C VAL A 598 -16.81 -33.80 -10.01
N PHE A 599 -17.92 -33.46 -10.67
CA PHE A 599 -18.45 -34.17 -11.82
C PHE A 599 -18.40 -33.29 -13.06
N ILE A 600 -17.72 -33.76 -14.10
CA ILE A 600 -17.63 -33.03 -15.36
C ILE A 600 -18.52 -33.70 -16.42
N ASP A 601 -19.57 -33.00 -16.84
CA ASP A 601 -20.37 -33.41 -17.99
C ASP A 601 -19.91 -32.72 -19.26
N LYS A 602 -19.67 -33.52 -20.30
CA LYS A 602 -19.26 -33.06 -21.63
C LYS A 602 -20.26 -33.44 -22.71
N GLN A 603 -21.29 -34.22 -22.39
CA GLN A 603 -22.28 -34.66 -23.36
C GLN A 603 -23.49 -33.73 -23.36
N ALA A 604 -24.20 -33.67 -24.48
CA ALA A 604 -25.46 -32.96 -24.59
C ALA A 604 -26.62 -33.95 -24.35
N PRO A 605 -27.78 -33.49 -23.83
CA PRO A 605 -28.91 -34.36 -23.56
C PRO A 605 -29.37 -35.11 -24.80
N ARG A 606 -29.63 -36.41 -24.64
CA ARG A 606 -30.11 -37.28 -25.71
C ARG A 606 -31.58 -37.58 -25.50
N VAL A 607 -32.37 -37.45 -26.57
CA VAL A 607 -33.77 -37.88 -26.55
C VAL A 607 -33.82 -39.40 -26.64
N VAL A 608 -34.22 -40.06 -25.55
CA VAL A 608 -34.30 -41.52 -25.44
C VAL A 608 -35.65 -42.08 -25.85
N ARG A 609 -36.73 -41.28 -25.82
CA ARG A 609 -38.08 -41.71 -26.25
C ARG A 609 -38.87 -40.57 -26.86
N VAL A 610 -39.74 -40.94 -27.81
CA VAL A 610 -40.75 -40.06 -28.43
C VAL A 610 -42.08 -40.79 -28.42
N LEU A 611 -43.14 -40.14 -27.97
CA LEU A 611 -44.47 -40.72 -27.77
C LEU A 611 -45.56 -39.73 -28.22
N ASN A 612 -46.71 -40.27 -28.64
CA ASN A 612 -47.96 -39.52 -28.73
C ASN A 612 -48.76 -39.75 -27.44
N ASP A 613 -48.86 -38.74 -26.59
CA ASP A 613 -49.52 -38.80 -25.29
C ASP A 613 -50.77 -37.91 -25.26
N GLY A 614 -51.91 -38.49 -25.64
CA GLY A 614 -53.19 -37.78 -25.66
C GLY A 614 -53.25 -36.64 -26.68
N ASN A 615 -52.77 -36.89 -27.91
CA ASN A 615 -52.66 -35.89 -28.98
C ASN A 615 -51.66 -34.75 -28.68
N ARG A 616 -50.62 -35.08 -27.91
CA ARG A 616 -49.45 -34.20 -27.65
C ARG A 616 -48.17 -34.98 -27.94
N LEU A 617 -47.20 -34.29 -28.54
CA LEU A 617 -45.86 -34.82 -28.72
C LEU A 617 -45.17 -34.82 -27.37
N LYS A 618 -44.79 -36.00 -26.88
CA LYS A 618 -44.00 -36.17 -25.65
C LYS A 618 -42.62 -36.71 -26.00
N ILE A 619 -41.57 -36.03 -25.56
CA ILE A 619 -40.20 -36.52 -25.62
C ILE A 619 -39.65 -36.75 -24.21
N ILE A 620 -38.73 -37.70 -24.08
CA ILE A 620 -38.02 -38.00 -22.83
C ILE A 620 -36.53 -37.96 -23.10
N THR A 621 -35.77 -37.22 -22.27
CA THR A 621 -34.30 -37.14 -22.30
C THR A 621 -33.66 -38.07 -21.26
N ASP A 622 -32.38 -38.41 -21.44
CA ASP A 622 -31.58 -39.20 -20.48
C ASP A 622 -31.13 -38.40 -19.26
N GLU A 623 -31.15 -37.07 -19.34
CA GLU A 623 -30.87 -36.13 -18.26
C GLU A 623 -31.81 -34.92 -18.29
N ASP A 624 -31.78 -34.11 -17.23
CA ASP A 624 -32.58 -32.89 -17.15
C ASP A 624 -32.16 -31.88 -18.23
N ALA A 625 -33.13 -31.39 -19.01
CA ALA A 625 -32.82 -30.54 -20.16
C ALA A 625 -33.79 -29.36 -20.31
N ILE A 626 -33.44 -28.44 -21.20
CA ILE A 626 -34.29 -27.42 -21.79
C ILE A 626 -34.36 -27.74 -23.27
N CYS A 627 -35.54 -28.12 -23.76
CA CYS A 627 -35.72 -28.48 -25.16
C CYS A 627 -36.57 -27.45 -25.92
N ARG A 628 -36.16 -27.13 -27.14
CA ARG A 628 -36.86 -26.26 -28.07
C ARG A 628 -36.98 -26.92 -29.44
N TYR A 629 -38.01 -26.55 -30.21
CA TYR A 629 -38.23 -27.08 -31.55
C TYR A 629 -38.50 -26.01 -32.59
N SER A 630 -38.15 -26.31 -33.84
CA SER A 630 -38.59 -25.56 -35.02
C SER A 630 -39.43 -26.47 -35.93
N ASN A 631 -40.38 -25.87 -36.63
CA ASN A 631 -41.11 -26.52 -37.73
C ASN A 631 -40.72 -25.94 -39.11
N ASP A 632 -39.84 -24.94 -39.16
CA ASP A 632 -39.39 -24.35 -40.41
C ASP A 632 -38.38 -25.28 -41.10
N VAL A 633 -38.77 -25.81 -42.25
CA VAL A 633 -37.97 -26.74 -43.07
C VAL A 633 -36.69 -26.10 -43.61
N LYS A 634 -36.62 -24.76 -43.69
CA LYS A 634 -35.41 -24.02 -44.09
C LYS A 634 -34.46 -23.82 -42.91
N LEU A 635 -34.99 -23.56 -41.72
CA LEU A 635 -34.21 -23.37 -40.49
C LEU A 635 -33.70 -24.69 -39.93
N GLN A 636 -34.55 -25.73 -39.96
CA GLN A 636 -34.29 -27.05 -39.38
C GLN A 636 -33.79 -26.92 -37.93
N CYS A 637 -32.61 -27.47 -37.63
CA CYS A 637 -31.96 -27.35 -36.32
C CYS A 637 -30.98 -26.18 -36.21
N ASN A 638 -30.84 -25.34 -37.23
CA ASN A 638 -29.94 -24.19 -37.22
C ASN A 638 -30.52 -23.00 -36.43
N PHE A 639 -30.80 -23.22 -35.14
CA PHE A 639 -31.26 -22.23 -34.19
C PHE A 639 -30.55 -22.41 -32.83
N ASP A 640 -30.48 -21.34 -32.04
CA ASP A 640 -29.81 -21.34 -30.72
C ASP A 640 -30.82 -21.32 -29.57
N ILE A 641 -30.68 -22.27 -28.65
CA ILE A 641 -31.51 -22.35 -27.44
C ILE A 641 -31.25 -21.15 -26.51
N ASN A 642 -30.00 -20.66 -26.45
CA ASN A 642 -29.58 -19.58 -25.55
C ASN A 642 -30.17 -18.22 -25.95
N ASP A 643 -30.29 -17.97 -27.25
CA ASP A 643 -30.89 -16.74 -27.80
C ASP A 643 -32.42 -16.78 -27.73
N GLY A 644 -32.99 -17.90 -27.28
CA GLY A 644 -34.42 -18.09 -27.18
C GLY A 644 -35.10 -18.39 -28.51
N ASP A 645 -34.34 -18.83 -29.52
CA ASP A 645 -34.89 -19.22 -30.81
C ASP A 645 -35.65 -20.55 -30.71
N GLY A 646 -36.59 -20.74 -31.63
CA GLY A 646 -37.46 -21.90 -31.64
C GLY A 646 -38.52 -21.88 -30.54
N THR A 647 -39.51 -22.76 -30.66
CA THR A 647 -40.64 -22.85 -29.74
C THR A 647 -40.25 -23.75 -28.56
N PRO A 648 -40.43 -23.31 -27.29
CA PRO A 648 -40.11 -24.14 -26.14
C PRO A 648 -41.05 -25.34 -26.02
N LEU A 649 -40.49 -26.52 -25.74
CA LEU A 649 -41.29 -27.63 -25.25
C LEU A 649 -41.53 -27.45 -23.75
N GLN A 650 -42.78 -27.59 -23.34
CA GLN A 650 -43.20 -27.43 -21.95
C GLN A 650 -42.88 -28.68 -21.15
N TYR A 651 -42.46 -28.56 -19.90
CA TYR A 651 -42.31 -29.74 -19.04
C TYR A 651 -43.66 -30.43 -18.81
N SER A 652 -43.65 -31.76 -18.72
CA SER A 652 -44.87 -32.51 -18.39
C SER A 652 -45.39 -32.16 -16.99
N GLN A 653 -44.47 -31.91 -16.06
CA GLN A 653 -44.67 -31.42 -14.70
C GLN A 653 -43.49 -30.53 -14.32
N SER A 654 -43.68 -29.54 -13.45
CA SER A 654 -42.65 -28.56 -13.09
C SER A 654 -41.39 -29.16 -12.46
N ASP A 655 -41.51 -30.33 -11.84
CA ASP A 655 -40.46 -31.08 -11.15
C ASP A 655 -39.82 -32.17 -12.03
N LYS A 656 -40.33 -32.41 -13.25
CA LYS A 656 -39.89 -33.50 -14.13
C LYS A 656 -39.26 -32.96 -15.42
N LYS A 657 -38.03 -32.46 -15.30
CA LYS A 657 -37.27 -31.80 -16.37
C LYS A 657 -36.76 -32.73 -17.48
N THR A 658 -36.93 -34.04 -17.33
CA THR A 658 -36.63 -35.02 -18.39
C THR A 658 -37.77 -35.26 -19.36
N GLU A 659 -38.98 -34.76 -19.08
CA GLU A 659 -40.17 -35.01 -19.91
C GLU A 659 -40.71 -33.70 -20.50
N HIS A 660 -40.78 -33.63 -21.83
CA HIS A 660 -41.20 -32.42 -22.52
C HIS A 660 -42.38 -32.67 -23.46
N LEU A 661 -43.25 -31.67 -23.58
CA LEU A 661 -44.50 -31.69 -24.31
C LEU A 661 -44.54 -30.58 -25.36
N ALA A 662 -45.06 -30.92 -26.53
CA ALA A 662 -45.45 -29.98 -27.57
C ALA A 662 -46.82 -30.38 -28.17
N VAL A 663 -47.43 -29.48 -28.92
CA VAL A 663 -48.66 -29.79 -29.68
C VAL A 663 -48.33 -30.85 -30.71
N TRP A 664 -49.19 -31.87 -30.87
CA TRP A 664 -49.05 -32.89 -31.93
C TRP A 664 -49.72 -32.39 -33.22
N ASN A 665 -48.97 -32.32 -34.32
CA ASN A 665 -49.49 -31.97 -35.63
C ASN A 665 -48.86 -32.85 -36.72
N LEU A 666 -49.69 -33.56 -37.49
CA LEU A 666 -49.26 -34.47 -38.55
C LEU A 666 -48.65 -33.77 -39.76
N GLU A 667 -48.92 -32.48 -39.97
CA GLU A 667 -48.40 -31.74 -41.13
C GLU A 667 -46.99 -31.16 -40.89
N ASN A 668 -46.51 -31.19 -39.65
CA ASN A 668 -45.26 -30.55 -39.25
C ASN A 668 -44.16 -31.56 -38.90
N ASN A 669 -42.94 -31.30 -39.36
CA ASN A 669 -41.75 -31.94 -38.83
C ASN A 669 -41.21 -31.14 -37.63
N TYR A 670 -40.77 -31.82 -36.58
CA TYR A 670 -40.24 -31.19 -35.37
C TYR A 670 -38.72 -31.40 -35.34
N TYR A 671 -38.00 -30.31 -35.56
CA TYR A 671 -36.54 -30.23 -35.45
C TYR A 671 -36.21 -29.81 -34.02
N ILE A 672 -35.81 -30.77 -33.17
CA ILE A 672 -35.71 -30.56 -31.72
C ILE A 672 -34.24 -30.50 -31.30
N LYS A 673 -33.90 -29.49 -30.48
CA LYS A 673 -32.63 -29.41 -29.74
C LYS A 673 -32.91 -29.35 -28.25
N CYS A 674 -32.05 -29.99 -27.48
CA CYS A 674 -32.08 -30.01 -26.03
C CYS A 674 -30.72 -29.56 -25.49
N MET A 675 -30.76 -28.79 -24.40
CA MET A 675 -29.59 -28.29 -23.69
C MET A 675 -29.67 -28.68 -22.22
N ASP A 676 -28.58 -29.15 -21.62
CA ASP A 676 -28.54 -29.47 -20.18
C ASP A 676 -28.43 -28.19 -19.32
N GLU A 677 -28.42 -28.35 -18.00
CA GLU A 677 -28.21 -27.23 -17.06
C GLU A 677 -26.80 -26.63 -17.13
N ASN A 678 -25.82 -27.33 -17.73
CA ASN A 678 -24.44 -26.85 -17.89
C ASN A 678 -24.19 -26.20 -19.28
N GLY A 679 -25.22 -25.99 -20.09
CA GLY A 679 -25.15 -25.34 -21.40
C GLY A 679 -24.67 -26.24 -22.56
N LYS A 680 -24.64 -27.56 -22.38
CA LYS A 680 -24.30 -28.54 -23.42
C LYS A 680 -25.50 -28.81 -24.32
N GLN A 681 -25.32 -28.53 -25.61
CA GLN A 681 -26.31 -28.79 -26.67
C GLN A 681 -25.61 -29.34 -27.92
N PRO A 682 -26.34 -29.96 -28.86
CA PRO A 682 -25.80 -30.38 -30.16
C PRO A 682 -25.21 -29.21 -30.97
N ASN A 683 -24.40 -29.53 -31.99
CA ASN A 683 -23.84 -28.52 -32.89
C ASN A 683 -24.94 -27.65 -33.54
N PRO A 684 -24.61 -26.42 -34.02
CA PRO A 684 -25.59 -25.51 -34.58
C PRO A 684 -26.53 -26.14 -35.60
N THR A 685 -26.04 -26.99 -36.51
CA THR A 685 -26.85 -27.64 -37.54
C THR A 685 -27.40 -29.02 -37.16
N GLU A 686 -27.09 -29.52 -35.96
CA GLU A 686 -27.48 -30.87 -35.51
C GLU A 686 -28.69 -30.81 -34.58
N CYS A 687 -29.58 -31.79 -34.74
CA CYS A 687 -30.74 -31.97 -33.87
C CYS A 687 -30.40 -32.95 -32.75
N SER A 688 -30.97 -32.75 -31.56
CA SER A 688 -31.08 -33.84 -30.59
C SER A 688 -31.95 -34.96 -31.15
N ILE A 689 -33.02 -34.60 -31.87
CA ILE A 689 -33.85 -35.53 -32.66
C ILE A 689 -34.67 -34.78 -33.71
N VAL A 690 -35.01 -35.45 -34.81
CA VAL A 690 -36.05 -35.00 -35.74
C VAL A 690 -37.24 -35.92 -35.61
N VAL A 691 -38.40 -35.36 -35.26
CA VAL A 691 -39.64 -36.14 -35.13
C VAL A 691 -40.57 -35.81 -36.28
N ARG A 692 -41.04 -36.85 -36.97
CA ARG A 692 -42.05 -36.77 -38.02
C ARG A 692 -43.29 -37.51 -37.56
N PRO A 693 -44.32 -36.80 -37.06
CA PRO A 693 -45.50 -37.42 -36.45
C PRO A 693 -46.23 -38.41 -37.36
N VAL A 694 -46.18 -38.22 -38.68
CA VAL A 694 -46.74 -39.17 -39.67
C VAL A 694 -46.09 -40.56 -39.54
N GLU A 695 -44.79 -40.62 -39.30
CA GLU A 695 -44.03 -41.88 -39.17
C GLU A 695 -44.27 -42.58 -37.82
N LEU A 696 -44.96 -41.93 -36.88
CA LEU A 696 -45.28 -42.45 -35.55
C LEU A 696 -46.78 -42.77 -35.39
N ALA A 697 -47.60 -42.46 -36.39
CA ALA A 697 -49.04 -42.70 -36.42
C ALA A 697 -49.43 -44.00 -37.16
N GLU A 698 -48.47 -44.62 -37.86
CA GLU A 698 -48.52 -46.00 -38.37
C GLU A 698 -47.99 -46.98 -37.32
#